data_AF-A0A5R8KK26-F1
#
_entry.id   AF-A0A5R8KK26-F1
#
_cell.length_a   1.000
_cell.length_b   1.000
_cell.length_c   1.000
_cell.angle_alpha   90.00
_cell.angle_beta   90.00
_cell.angle_gamma   90.00
#
_symmetry.space_group_name_H-M   'P 1'
#
loop_
_entity.id
_entity.type
_entity.pdbx_description
1 polymer ?
#
loop_
_entity_poly.entity_id
_entity_poly.type
_entity_poly.pdbx_seq_one_letter_code
_entity_poly.pdbx_strand_id
1 'polypeptide(L)'
;MKRILFVCTGNTCRSPMAEGLFRKMVEGRPDYEVASAGVSAYPGDRMNEHTATLLRSEGIDVSQFRSQLLTPELVASATHIFTLANGHLRTLENLFPDAAGKAYLLSELSPDDQLRGRDVADPFGSDFPTYQETRNLINKLLPTVLAYIDQTFDNITPTNANAMHANATLEATPIPSASSASVAIHKLAIGADHGGVELKDALVAHLKSQGHEVTDVGTHGKDSVDYPDFADSVAASILSGASDAGILVCTSGIGICIAANRHPGIQAATVREPEEATLTRQHNNANVLCLGGAKTPIEDAIKIADAFLATPFAGGRHARRVGKMNDLSHVAAEIVRHGDPLVADIIMAEEKRQQSNIELIASENFASRAVQLAQGSCLTNKYAEGYPGRRWYGGCEEVDKIEQLAIDRVCEIFGSKYANVQPHSGSQANAAVYFSVLKPGDKILTMNLAHGGHLTHGHSANFSGNFYEVTHYGVSEKDERIDYDALAEQAKQVMPKMITAGASAYPRIIDFARIAEIAKSVGAYLFVDMAHIAGLVAAGVHPSPIPHADFITSTTHKSLRGPRGGIILTNDEALSKKINAQVFPGVQGGPLMHVIAAKAVCFLEALQPGYKEYQQQIVKNSQALAAELSHLGYRIVSGGTDNHLMLVDLRPRGLNGKIASETLDHAGITVNKNGIPFDTEKITLGGGIRIGTPAVTTRGMKEDEMKQIAQFIHEALENREKPQVLEIIRQNVIALNERFPLP
;
A
#
# COMPACT_ATOMS: atom_id res chain seq x y z
N MET A 1 1.87 41.55 20.25
CA MET A 1 2.34 42.10 18.98
C MET A 1 2.17 41.01 17.92
N LYS A 2 1.39 41.29 16.88
CA LYS A 2 1.03 40.40 15.78
C LYS A 2 2.09 40.54 14.69
N ARG A 3 3.00 39.58 14.61
CA ARG A 3 4.11 39.55 13.64
C ARG A 3 3.69 38.74 12.42
N ILE A 4 3.53 39.40 11.29
CA ILE A 4 3.01 38.81 10.04
C ILE A 4 4.14 38.72 9.03
N LEU A 5 4.38 37.52 8.50
CA LEU A 5 5.43 37.27 7.52
C LEU A 5 4.82 36.79 6.20
N PHE A 6 5.09 37.49 5.10
CA PHE A 6 4.72 37.04 3.75
C PHE A 6 5.90 36.36 3.04
N VAL A 7 5.67 35.20 2.41
CA VAL A 7 6.76 34.39 1.84
C VAL A 7 6.51 34.03 0.38
N CYS A 8 7.41 34.42 -0.53
CA CYS A 8 7.40 33.99 -1.93
C CYS A 8 8.75 33.39 -2.36
N THR A 9 9.03 33.28 -3.66
CA THR A 9 10.31 32.73 -4.16
C THR A 9 11.48 33.69 -3.88
N GLY A 10 11.55 34.81 -4.59
CA GLY A 10 12.73 35.70 -4.58
C GLY A 10 12.63 36.95 -3.70
N ASN A 11 11.49 37.19 -3.03
CA ASN A 11 11.23 38.40 -2.24
C ASN A 11 11.40 39.74 -3.00
N THR A 12 11.08 39.75 -4.30
CA THR A 12 11.18 40.96 -5.15
C THR A 12 9.86 41.36 -5.81
N CYS A 13 8.89 40.44 -5.91
CA CYS A 13 7.58 40.68 -6.54
C CYS A 13 6.41 40.46 -5.56
N ARG A 14 5.99 39.20 -5.34
CA ARG A 14 4.72 38.88 -4.67
C ARG A 14 4.72 39.14 -3.15
N SER A 15 5.70 38.64 -2.41
CA SER A 15 5.74 38.84 -0.96
C SER A 15 5.96 40.30 -0.52
N PRO A 16 6.81 41.13 -1.17
CA PRO A 16 6.85 42.54 -0.84
C PRO A 16 5.59 43.31 -1.25
N MET A 17 4.92 42.89 -2.33
CA MET A 17 3.62 43.44 -2.71
C MET A 17 2.57 43.19 -1.61
N ALA A 18 2.49 41.95 -1.11
CA ALA A 18 1.60 41.60 0.00
C ALA A 18 1.95 42.37 1.28
N GLU A 19 3.25 42.48 1.63
CA GLU A 19 3.72 43.26 2.78
C GLU A 19 3.28 44.72 2.68
N GLY A 20 3.53 45.38 1.55
CA GLY A 20 3.20 46.80 1.37
C GLY A 20 1.69 47.06 1.46
N LEU A 21 0.88 46.27 0.75
CA LEU A 21 -0.57 46.39 0.75
C LEU A 21 -1.15 46.10 2.14
N PHE A 22 -0.67 45.06 2.82
CA PHE A 22 -1.13 44.72 4.17
C PHE A 22 -0.72 45.77 5.20
N ARG A 23 0.49 46.33 5.09
CA ARG A 23 0.96 47.43 5.96
C ARG A 23 0.06 48.67 5.84
N LYS A 24 -0.36 49.03 4.62
CA LYS A 24 -1.33 50.10 4.38
C LYS A 24 -2.71 49.77 4.98
N MET A 25 -3.17 48.53 4.89
CA MET A 25 -4.45 48.09 5.48
C MET A 25 -4.47 48.17 7.01
N VAL A 26 -3.33 47.98 7.67
CA VAL A 26 -3.22 48.03 9.13
C VAL A 26 -2.61 49.35 9.64
N GLU A 27 -2.61 50.39 8.80
CA GLU A 27 -2.13 51.72 9.17
C GLU A 27 -2.90 52.25 10.40
N GLY A 28 -2.16 52.80 11.38
CA GLY A 28 -2.74 53.22 12.66
C GLY A 28 -2.95 52.10 13.68
N ARG A 29 -2.57 50.85 13.38
CA ARG A 29 -2.63 49.72 14.33
C ARG A 29 -1.22 49.28 14.80
N PRO A 30 -0.70 49.84 15.91
CA PRO A 30 0.67 49.59 16.37
C PRO A 30 0.89 48.18 16.93
N ASP A 31 -0.18 47.39 17.08
CA ASP A 31 -0.10 45.98 17.47
C ASP A 31 0.39 45.08 16.33
N TYR A 32 0.49 45.58 15.09
CA TYR A 32 0.96 44.84 13.92
C TYR A 32 2.40 45.18 13.53
N GLU A 33 3.17 44.13 13.25
CA GLU A 33 4.50 44.18 12.65
C GLU A 33 4.49 43.30 11.40
N VAL A 34 4.81 43.87 10.23
CA VAL A 34 4.65 43.18 8.94
C VAL A 34 5.99 43.13 8.22
N ALA A 35 6.37 41.95 7.75
CA ALA A 35 7.59 41.71 6.99
C ALA A 35 7.34 40.75 5.81
N SER A 36 8.28 40.70 4.87
CA SER A 36 8.32 39.67 3.83
C SER A 36 9.70 39.06 3.68
N ALA A 37 9.74 37.82 3.19
CA ALA A 37 10.96 37.10 2.88
C ALA A 37 10.75 36.20 1.65
N GLY A 38 11.83 35.53 1.23
CA GLY A 38 11.78 34.58 0.12
C GLY A 38 12.51 33.28 0.43
N VAL A 39 11.97 32.16 -0.03
CA VAL A 39 12.58 30.82 0.16
C VAL A 39 13.88 30.66 -0.63
N SER A 40 14.13 31.51 -1.62
CA SER A 40 15.33 31.50 -2.46
C SER A 40 15.70 32.93 -2.88
N ALA A 41 15.53 33.90 -1.97
CA ALA A 41 15.87 35.29 -2.23
C ALA A 41 17.39 35.50 -2.17
N TYR A 42 17.91 36.34 -3.05
CA TYR A 42 19.24 36.92 -2.91
C TYR A 42 19.12 38.17 -2.02
N PRO A 43 19.70 38.20 -0.80
CA PRO A 43 19.54 39.34 0.10
C PRO A 43 20.12 40.63 -0.47
N GLY A 44 19.40 41.74 -0.37
CA GLY A 44 19.85 43.06 -0.80
C GLY A 44 19.40 43.49 -2.20
N ASP A 45 18.67 42.66 -2.94
CA ASP A 45 18.08 43.05 -4.21
C ASP A 45 17.00 44.11 -4.01
N ARG A 46 16.84 44.95 -5.03
CA ARG A 46 15.74 45.91 -5.09
C ARG A 46 14.44 45.18 -5.44
N MET A 47 13.34 45.77 -4.98
CA MET A 47 12.01 45.38 -5.45
C MET A 47 11.94 45.50 -6.98
N ASN A 48 11.21 44.58 -7.62
CA ASN A 48 10.96 44.65 -9.05
C ASN A 48 10.25 45.98 -9.40
N GLU A 49 10.67 46.64 -10.49
CA GLU A 49 10.18 47.98 -10.86
C GLU A 49 8.66 48.03 -11.13
N HIS A 50 8.06 46.98 -11.70
CA HIS A 50 6.61 46.91 -11.88
C HIS A 50 5.88 46.83 -10.54
N THR A 51 6.39 46.02 -9.61
CA THR A 51 5.85 45.95 -8.24
C THR A 51 6.01 47.28 -7.51
N ALA A 52 7.18 47.91 -7.58
CA ALA A 52 7.43 49.22 -6.99
C ALA A 52 6.54 50.31 -7.59
N THR A 53 6.31 50.30 -8.90
CA THR A 53 5.41 51.25 -9.57
C THR A 53 3.96 51.10 -9.07
N LEU A 54 3.47 49.86 -8.93
CA LEU A 54 2.13 49.61 -8.40
C LEU A 54 2.01 50.06 -6.94
N LEU A 55 2.96 49.72 -6.08
CA LEU A 55 2.93 50.15 -4.68
C LEU A 55 3.05 51.67 -4.52
N ARG A 56 3.87 52.36 -5.31
CA ARG A 56 3.93 53.83 -5.32
C ARG A 56 2.62 54.45 -5.78
N SER A 57 1.92 53.84 -6.75
CA SER A 57 0.59 54.31 -7.19
C SER A 57 -0.46 54.18 -6.08
N GLU A 58 -0.24 53.28 -5.13
CA GLU A 58 -1.02 53.12 -3.90
C GLU A 58 -0.51 54.00 -2.74
N GLY A 59 0.46 54.88 -2.97
CA GLY A 59 1.04 55.76 -1.94
C GLY A 59 1.97 55.06 -0.95
N ILE A 60 2.44 53.85 -1.24
CA ILE A 60 3.33 53.07 -0.37
C ILE A 60 4.79 53.37 -0.74
N ASP A 61 5.57 53.86 0.21
CA ASP A 61 7.02 54.06 0.03
C ASP A 61 7.75 52.72 0.10
N VAL A 62 8.52 52.44 -0.96
CA VAL A 62 9.31 51.22 -1.14
C VAL A 62 10.80 51.52 -1.33
N SER A 63 11.23 52.78 -1.18
CA SER A 63 12.61 53.23 -1.45
C SER A 63 13.66 52.49 -0.62
N GLN A 64 13.30 52.13 0.61
CA GLN A 64 14.17 51.43 1.57
C GLN A 64 14.04 49.91 1.49
N PHE A 65 13.10 49.35 0.71
CA PHE A 65 12.90 47.91 0.66
C PHE A 65 14.13 47.20 0.07
N ARG A 66 14.56 46.11 0.71
CA ARG A 66 15.57 45.19 0.21
C ARG A 66 15.09 43.76 0.45
N SER A 67 15.28 42.89 -0.54
CA SER A 67 14.94 41.47 -0.39
C SER A 67 15.74 40.85 0.75
N GLN A 68 15.15 39.86 1.41
CA GLN A 68 15.79 39.04 2.44
C GLN A 68 15.41 37.56 2.28
N LEU A 69 16.37 36.70 2.62
CA LEU A 69 16.17 35.25 2.66
C LEU A 69 15.29 34.90 3.86
N LEU A 70 14.45 33.87 3.71
CA LEU A 70 13.69 33.29 4.82
C LEU A 70 14.65 32.62 5.81
N THR A 71 14.75 33.15 7.03
CA THR A 71 15.65 32.61 8.08
C THR A 71 14.87 31.98 9.23
N PRO A 72 15.50 31.09 10.03
CA PRO A 72 14.88 30.54 11.24
C PRO A 72 14.38 31.63 12.20
N GLU A 73 15.08 32.75 12.33
CA GLU A 73 14.73 33.84 13.24
C GLU A 73 13.45 34.56 12.80
N LEU A 74 13.31 34.83 11.50
CA LEU A 74 12.09 35.42 10.93
C LEU A 74 10.90 34.48 11.15
N VAL A 75 11.08 33.18 10.91
CA VAL A 75 10.03 32.17 11.09
C VAL A 75 9.66 32.00 12.55
N ALA A 76 10.64 31.94 13.46
CA ALA A 76 10.41 31.81 14.89
C ALA A 76 9.67 33.04 15.45
N SER A 77 10.07 34.24 15.04
CA SER A 77 9.48 35.50 15.50
C SER A 77 8.06 35.77 14.97
N ALA A 78 7.69 35.21 13.81
CA ALA A 78 6.38 35.40 13.22
C ALA A 78 5.27 34.73 14.06
N THR A 79 4.15 35.43 14.22
CA THR A 79 2.92 34.87 14.80
C THR A 79 2.08 34.15 13.76
N HIS A 80 2.09 34.65 12.51
CA HIS A 80 1.44 34.05 11.36
C HIS A 80 2.32 34.23 10.12
N ILE A 81 2.34 33.21 9.27
CA ILE A 81 3.11 33.21 8.02
C ILE A 81 2.16 32.91 6.87
N PHE A 82 2.14 33.78 5.86
CA PHE A 82 1.31 33.61 4.67
C PHE A 82 2.19 33.44 3.43
N THR A 83 2.08 32.28 2.82
CA THR A 83 2.87 31.91 1.65
C THR A 83 2.08 32.18 0.37
N LEU A 84 2.79 32.55 -0.71
CA LEU A 84 2.16 32.98 -1.96
C LEU A 84 1.89 31.81 -2.94
N ALA A 85 2.38 30.61 -2.64
CA ALA A 85 2.15 29.39 -3.39
C ALA A 85 2.29 28.16 -2.48
N ASN A 86 1.61 27.06 -2.81
CA ASN A 86 1.70 25.79 -2.07
C ASN A 86 3.13 25.26 -2.01
N GLY A 87 3.94 25.48 -3.05
CA GLY A 87 5.37 25.13 -3.03
C GLY A 87 6.16 25.88 -1.96
N HIS A 88 5.79 27.13 -1.65
CA HIS A 88 6.41 27.91 -0.58
C HIS A 88 5.97 27.40 0.80
N LEU A 89 4.69 27.04 0.97
CA LEU A 89 4.18 26.43 2.21
C LEU A 89 4.91 25.12 2.51
N ARG A 90 4.98 24.21 1.54
CA ARG A 90 5.73 22.96 1.66
C ARG A 90 7.22 23.19 1.97
N THR A 91 7.84 24.18 1.33
CA THR A 91 9.24 24.54 1.60
C THR A 91 9.40 25.02 3.04
N LEU A 92 8.47 25.84 3.54
CA LEU A 92 8.49 26.33 4.90
C LEU A 92 8.28 25.20 5.92
N GLU A 93 7.33 24.31 5.70
CA GLU A 93 7.09 23.13 6.57
C GLU A 93 8.28 22.17 6.57
N ASN A 94 8.95 22.02 5.43
CA ASN A 94 10.14 21.18 5.31
C ASN A 94 11.36 21.77 6.04
N LEU A 95 11.57 23.08 5.92
CA LEU A 95 12.71 23.77 6.53
C LEU A 95 12.47 24.10 8.01
N PHE A 96 11.22 24.38 8.39
CA PHE A 96 10.81 24.86 9.71
C PHE A 96 9.50 24.18 10.18
N PRO A 97 9.52 22.88 10.50
CA PRO A 97 8.31 22.12 10.85
C PRO A 97 7.51 22.69 12.02
N ASP A 98 8.19 23.28 13.01
CA ASP A 98 7.57 23.90 14.19
C ASP A 98 6.69 25.11 13.83
N ALA A 99 6.81 25.64 12.61
CA ALA A 99 6.00 26.73 12.10
C ALA A 99 4.74 26.27 11.34
N ALA A 100 4.54 24.96 11.12
CA ALA A 100 3.37 24.45 10.39
C ALA A 100 2.04 24.90 11.01
N GLY A 101 1.96 24.95 12.35
CA GLY A 101 0.76 25.41 13.07
C GLY A 101 0.45 26.90 12.94
N LYS A 102 1.32 27.68 12.26
CA LYS A 102 1.16 29.12 12.04
C LYS A 102 1.46 29.56 10.61
N ALA A 103 1.56 28.62 9.67
CA ALA A 103 1.85 28.88 8.26
C ALA A 103 0.66 28.47 7.39
N TYR A 104 0.26 29.37 6.49
CA TYR A 104 -0.94 29.22 5.67
C TYR A 104 -0.64 29.61 4.22
N LEU A 105 -1.44 29.11 3.28
CA LEU A 105 -1.47 29.67 1.93
C LEU A 105 -2.31 30.96 1.95
N LEU A 106 -1.87 32.01 1.25
CA LEU A 106 -2.57 33.31 1.26
C LEU A 106 -4.06 33.21 0.89
N SER A 107 -4.39 32.30 -0.03
CA SER A 107 -5.75 32.09 -0.53
C SER A 107 -6.56 31.06 0.27
N GLU A 108 -5.96 30.39 1.25
CA GLU A 108 -6.60 29.31 2.02
C GLU A 108 -7.87 29.75 2.74
N LEU A 109 -7.89 31.02 3.16
CA LEU A 109 -8.97 31.64 3.92
C LEU A 109 -9.98 32.37 3.04
N SER A 110 -9.87 32.23 1.71
CA SER A 110 -10.78 32.87 0.77
C SER A 110 -12.21 32.31 0.90
N PRO A 111 -13.24 33.15 1.01
CA PRO A 111 -14.64 32.72 0.96
C PRO A 111 -15.06 32.33 -0.47
N ASP A 112 -14.29 32.75 -1.48
CA ASP A 112 -14.49 32.37 -2.88
C ASP A 112 -13.84 31.01 -3.15
N ASP A 113 -14.66 29.97 -3.33
CA ASP A 113 -14.22 28.59 -3.56
C ASP A 113 -13.39 28.43 -4.84
N GLN A 114 -13.49 29.34 -5.81
CA GLN A 114 -12.64 29.29 -7.01
C GLN A 114 -11.20 29.73 -6.72
N LEU A 115 -11.02 30.56 -5.69
CA LEU A 115 -9.72 31.06 -5.27
C LEU A 115 -9.14 30.27 -4.09
N ARG A 116 -9.97 29.61 -3.28
CA ARG A 116 -9.51 28.88 -2.10
C ARG A 116 -8.49 27.81 -2.47
N GLY A 117 -7.32 27.85 -1.82
CA GLY A 117 -6.25 26.87 -2.04
C GLY A 117 -5.42 27.09 -3.30
N ARG A 118 -5.65 28.16 -4.07
CA ARG A 118 -4.90 28.47 -5.31
C ARG A 118 -3.66 29.30 -5.05
N ASP A 119 -2.60 29.03 -5.82
CA ASP A 119 -1.37 29.82 -5.79
C ASP A 119 -1.60 31.23 -6.37
N VAL A 120 -0.89 32.21 -5.82
CA VAL A 120 -0.70 33.51 -6.47
C VAL A 120 0.41 33.35 -7.51
N ALA A 121 0.02 33.33 -8.79
CA ALA A 121 0.92 33.16 -9.93
C ALA A 121 2.12 34.14 -9.87
N ASP A 122 3.31 33.67 -10.25
CA ASP A 122 4.52 34.49 -10.19
C ASP A 122 4.62 35.42 -11.42
N PRO A 123 4.57 36.75 -11.26
CA PRO A 123 4.66 37.68 -12.38
C PRO A 123 6.11 37.94 -12.82
N PHE A 124 7.10 37.29 -12.22
CA PHE A 124 8.51 37.55 -12.52
C PHE A 124 8.82 37.36 -14.02
N GLY A 125 9.36 38.41 -14.65
CA GLY A 125 9.64 38.42 -16.09
C GLY A 125 8.43 38.66 -17.02
N SER A 126 7.22 38.81 -16.48
CA SER A 126 6.00 39.08 -17.25
C SER A 126 5.78 40.59 -17.51
N ASP A 127 4.74 40.91 -18.29
CA ASP A 127 4.34 42.27 -18.61
C ASP A 127 3.64 42.99 -17.44
N PHE A 128 3.53 44.32 -17.53
CA PHE A 128 2.92 45.14 -16.47
C PHE A 128 1.46 44.76 -16.13
N PRO A 129 0.58 44.42 -17.11
CA PRO A 129 -0.76 43.89 -16.82
C PRO A 129 -0.76 42.65 -15.91
N THR A 130 0.16 41.70 -16.11
CA THR A 130 0.27 40.51 -15.25
C THR A 130 0.59 40.89 -13.79
N TYR A 131 1.42 41.92 -13.56
CA TYR A 131 1.65 42.46 -12.22
C TYR A 131 0.39 43.12 -11.64
N GLN A 132 -0.41 43.82 -12.46
CA GLN A 132 -1.67 44.42 -12.02
C GLN A 132 -2.69 43.36 -11.58
N GLU A 133 -2.78 42.24 -12.30
CA GLU A 133 -3.61 41.08 -11.97
C GLU A 133 -3.15 40.43 -10.66
N THR A 134 -1.85 40.20 -10.52
CA THR A 134 -1.25 39.68 -9.28
C THR A 134 -1.61 40.56 -8.08
N ARG A 135 -1.44 41.88 -8.22
CA ARG A 135 -1.79 42.88 -7.21
C ARG A 135 -3.29 42.86 -6.89
N ASN A 136 -4.16 42.73 -7.89
CA ASN A 136 -5.61 42.65 -7.72
C ASN A 136 -6.01 41.42 -6.89
N LEU A 137 -5.42 40.26 -7.21
CA LEU A 137 -5.67 39.02 -6.49
C LEU A 137 -5.21 39.13 -5.03
N ILE A 138 -3.99 39.62 -4.79
CA ILE A 138 -3.49 39.83 -3.41
C ILE A 138 -4.44 40.77 -2.65
N ASN A 139 -4.80 41.93 -3.22
CA ASN A 139 -5.75 42.86 -2.58
C ASN A 139 -7.11 42.23 -2.27
N LYS A 140 -7.60 41.32 -3.13
CA LYS A 140 -8.86 40.59 -2.88
C LYS A 140 -8.74 39.62 -1.69
N LEU A 141 -7.56 39.04 -1.46
CA LEU A 141 -7.33 38.02 -0.41
C LEU A 141 -7.00 38.63 0.96
N LEU A 142 -6.24 39.73 1.02
CA LEU A 142 -5.74 40.30 2.29
C LEU A 142 -6.83 40.64 3.34
N PRO A 143 -8.06 41.07 2.99
CA PRO A 143 -9.11 41.30 3.99
C PRO A 143 -9.48 40.03 4.80
N THR A 144 -9.44 38.86 4.16
CA THR A 144 -9.76 37.58 4.83
C THR A 144 -8.62 37.12 5.74
N VAL A 145 -7.37 37.36 5.33
CA VAL A 145 -6.18 37.18 6.15
C VAL A 145 -6.24 38.05 7.40
N LEU A 146 -6.58 39.33 7.23
CA LEU A 146 -6.74 40.27 8.34
C LEU A 146 -7.81 39.82 9.34
N ALA A 147 -9.00 39.47 8.86
CA ALA A 147 -10.09 38.98 9.70
C ALA A 147 -9.69 37.73 10.50
N TYR A 148 -8.97 36.80 9.87
CA TYR A 148 -8.47 35.60 10.55
C TYR A 148 -7.46 35.92 11.65
N ILE A 149 -6.49 36.80 11.39
CA ILE A 149 -5.49 37.21 12.40
C ILE A 149 -6.19 37.88 13.59
N ASP A 150 -7.17 38.76 13.36
CA ASP A 150 -7.89 39.40 14.46
C ASP A 150 -8.71 38.36 15.26
N GLN A 151 -9.36 37.41 14.59
CA GLN A 151 -10.10 36.32 15.24
C GLN A 151 -9.21 35.38 16.08
N THR A 152 -8.00 35.06 15.62
CA THR A 152 -7.09 34.16 16.36
C THR A 152 -6.52 34.83 17.61
N PHE A 153 -6.42 36.16 17.62
CA PHE A 153 -5.95 36.92 18.79
C PHE A 153 -7.06 37.32 19.77
N ASP A 154 -8.30 37.58 19.30
CA ASP A 154 -9.42 37.96 20.16
C ASP A 154 -10.00 36.79 20.98
N ASN A 155 -9.75 35.54 20.57
CA ASN A 155 -10.19 34.34 21.28
C ASN A 155 -9.27 33.88 22.43
N ILE A 156 -8.33 34.74 22.88
CA ILE A 156 -7.45 34.44 24.02
C ILE A 156 -8.05 35.06 25.31
N THR A 157 -8.95 34.33 25.96
CA THR A 157 -9.34 34.60 27.37
C THR A 157 -8.34 33.88 28.30
N PRO A 158 -7.83 34.49 29.38
CA PRO A 158 -6.76 33.93 30.21
C PRO A 158 -7.27 32.84 31.17
N THR A 159 -7.68 31.71 30.63
CA THR A 159 -7.87 30.46 31.38
C THR A 159 -7.55 29.30 30.45
N ASN A 160 -6.27 28.94 30.38
CA ASN A 160 -5.72 27.61 30.01
C ASN A 160 -4.26 27.64 29.52
N ALA A 161 -3.51 28.73 29.76
CA ALA A 161 -2.05 28.72 29.55
C ALA A 161 -1.27 27.78 30.50
N ASN A 162 -1.93 27.22 31.54
CA ASN A 162 -1.33 26.27 32.49
C ASN A 162 -1.94 24.85 32.44
N ALA A 163 -2.81 24.54 31.46
CA ALA A 163 -3.48 23.22 31.38
C ALA A 163 -3.10 22.38 30.15
N MET A 164 -2.17 22.84 29.29
CA MET A 164 -1.69 22.07 28.13
C MET A 164 -0.18 21.71 28.17
N HIS A 165 0.49 21.98 29.30
CA HIS A 165 1.86 21.49 29.57
C HIS A 165 1.95 20.49 30.74
N ALA A 166 0.81 20.01 31.23
CA ALA A 166 0.73 18.98 32.26
C ALA A 166 -0.17 17.82 31.80
N ASN A 167 0.32 17.05 30.82
CA ASN A 167 0.05 15.61 30.62
C ASN A 167 0.60 15.17 29.25
N ALA A 168 1.93 15.26 29.10
CA ALA A 168 2.71 14.43 28.20
C ALA A 168 4.18 14.38 28.66
N THR A 169 4.40 14.31 29.97
CA THR A 169 5.54 13.52 30.45
C THR A 169 5.15 12.08 30.20
N LEU A 170 5.58 11.53 29.06
CA LEU A 170 5.95 10.13 29.05
C LEU A 170 6.93 10.00 30.22
N GLU A 171 6.50 9.33 31.28
CA GLU A 171 7.43 8.80 32.26
C GLU A 171 8.47 8.04 31.44
N ALA A 172 9.66 8.63 31.35
CA ALA A 172 10.84 7.88 30.98
C ALA A 172 10.87 6.73 31.97
N THR A 173 10.64 5.52 31.47
CA THR A 173 11.03 4.32 32.19
C THR A 173 12.45 4.58 32.69
N PRO A 174 12.71 4.45 34.00
CA PRO A 174 14.04 4.69 34.51
C PRO A 174 15.00 3.80 33.72
N ILE A 175 16.01 4.43 33.12
CA ILE A 175 17.19 3.72 32.62
C ILE A 175 17.62 2.82 33.78
N PRO A 176 17.67 1.49 33.61
CA PRO A 176 18.13 0.62 34.67
C PRO A 176 19.50 1.15 35.11
N SER A 177 19.59 1.51 36.39
CA SER A 177 20.89 1.75 37.01
C SER A 177 21.78 0.58 36.65
N ALA A 178 22.99 0.85 36.17
CA ALA A 178 23.98 -0.15 35.77
C ALA A 178 24.02 -1.30 36.79
N SER A 179 23.30 -2.37 36.49
CA SER A 179 23.26 -3.60 37.27
C SER A 179 23.33 -4.74 36.25
N SER A 180 24.52 -5.34 36.17
CA SER A 180 24.88 -6.54 35.39
C SER A 180 24.15 -6.71 34.05
N ALA A 181 24.76 -6.20 32.97
CA ALA A 181 24.29 -6.43 31.60
C ALA A 181 24.15 -7.93 31.31
N SER A 182 22.92 -8.41 31.14
CA SER A 182 22.67 -9.64 30.40
C SER A 182 22.85 -9.31 28.92
N VAL A 183 23.83 -9.92 28.27
CA VAL A 183 24.06 -9.78 26.82
C VAL A 183 22.81 -10.26 26.09
N ALA A 184 22.20 -9.39 25.27
CA ALA A 184 21.05 -9.79 24.44
C ALA A 184 21.52 -10.85 23.43
N ILE A 185 20.86 -12.00 23.41
CA ILE A 185 21.16 -13.06 22.44
C ILE A 185 20.54 -12.67 21.09
N HIS A 186 21.31 -12.80 20.01
CA HIS A 186 20.95 -12.38 18.65
C HIS A 186 21.04 -13.55 17.69
N LYS A 187 20.21 -13.52 16.65
CA LYS A 187 20.35 -14.34 15.44
C LYS A 187 21.15 -13.55 14.41
N LEU A 188 22.31 -14.07 14.01
CA LEU A 188 23.27 -13.36 13.17
C LEU A 188 23.55 -14.15 11.90
N ALA A 189 23.62 -13.44 10.77
CA ALA A 189 24.20 -13.96 9.53
C ALA A 189 25.59 -13.36 9.34
N ILE A 190 26.59 -14.20 9.08
CA ILE A 190 27.95 -13.75 8.79
C ILE A 190 28.46 -14.33 7.48
N GLY A 191 29.04 -13.47 6.65
CA GLY A 191 29.56 -13.85 5.33
C GLY A 191 30.92 -13.23 5.05
N ALA A 192 31.77 -13.95 4.32
CA ALA A 192 33.03 -13.41 3.86
C ALA A 192 33.49 -14.01 2.54
N ASP A 193 34.23 -13.22 1.77
CA ASP A 193 35.07 -13.72 0.69
C ASP A 193 36.41 -14.28 1.22
N HIS A 194 37.23 -14.77 0.31
CA HIS A 194 38.55 -15.33 0.61
C HIS A 194 39.49 -14.35 1.35
N GLY A 195 39.31 -13.04 1.16
CA GLY A 195 40.09 -12.00 1.84
C GLY A 195 39.63 -11.71 3.27
N GLY A 196 38.49 -12.25 3.69
CA GLY A 196 37.91 -12.08 5.02
C GLY A 196 37.82 -13.36 5.86
N VAL A 197 38.16 -14.54 5.30
CA VAL A 197 37.87 -15.85 5.91
C VAL A 197 38.41 -16.01 7.32
N GLU A 198 39.69 -15.66 7.56
CA GLU A 198 40.32 -15.83 8.89
C GLU A 198 39.67 -14.92 9.95
N LEU A 199 39.34 -13.68 9.57
CA LEU A 199 38.69 -12.73 10.47
C LEU A 199 37.25 -13.15 10.77
N LYS A 200 36.53 -13.63 9.75
CA LYS A 200 35.18 -14.17 9.86
C LYS A 200 35.13 -15.38 10.78
N ASP A 201 36.04 -16.34 10.63
CA ASP A 201 36.10 -17.54 11.49
C ASP A 201 36.35 -17.16 12.96
N ALA A 202 37.24 -16.19 13.22
CA ALA A 202 37.48 -15.69 14.57
C ALA A 202 36.23 -15.01 15.17
N LEU A 203 35.51 -14.22 14.38
CA LEU A 203 34.24 -13.59 14.80
C LEU A 203 33.14 -14.62 15.05
N VAL A 204 33.00 -15.64 14.20
CA VAL A 204 32.04 -16.75 14.43
C VAL A 204 32.31 -17.42 15.76
N ALA A 205 33.58 -17.75 16.05
CA ALA A 205 33.97 -18.40 17.30
C ALA A 205 33.65 -17.52 18.51
N HIS A 206 34.01 -16.23 18.46
CA HIS A 206 33.72 -15.27 19.52
C HIS A 206 32.21 -15.11 19.77
N LEU A 207 31.42 -14.83 18.73
CA LEU A 207 29.98 -14.58 18.84
C LEU A 207 29.22 -15.81 19.36
N LYS A 208 29.59 -17.01 18.92
CA LYS A 208 29.04 -18.26 19.48
C LYS A 208 29.43 -18.45 20.95
N SER A 209 30.64 -18.05 21.35
CA SER A 209 31.07 -18.12 22.76
C SER A 209 30.27 -17.16 23.67
N GLN A 210 29.74 -16.07 23.12
CA GLN A 210 28.82 -15.15 23.80
C GLN A 210 27.36 -15.63 23.79
N GLY A 211 27.07 -16.77 23.15
CA GLY A 211 25.74 -17.38 23.11
C GLY A 211 24.85 -16.95 21.95
N HIS A 212 25.33 -16.13 21.01
CA HIS A 212 24.57 -15.76 19.81
C HIS A 212 24.35 -16.96 18.87
N GLU A 213 23.21 -17.00 18.18
CA GLU A 213 22.93 -17.96 17.12
C GLU A 213 23.53 -17.42 15.81
N VAL A 214 24.60 -18.06 15.31
CA VAL A 214 25.34 -17.55 14.14
C VAL A 214 25.24 -18.51 12.96
N THR A 215 24.66 -18.01 11.87
CA THR A 215 24.63 -18.67 10.54
C THR A 215 25.79 -18.13 9.70
N ASP A 216 26.80 -18.98 9.46
CA ASP A 216 27.92 -18.68 8.57
C ASP A 216 27.56 -19.08 7.14
N VAL A 217 27.47 -18.08 6.25
CA VAL A 217 27.22 -18.25 4.81
C VAL A 217 28.45 -17.92 3.96
N GLY A 218 29.60 -17.64 4.59
CA GLY A 218 30.83 -17.24 3.91
C GLY A 218 31.62 -18.41 3.33
N THR A 219 32.71 -18.09 2.63
CA THR A 219 33.67 -19.13 2.23
C THR A 219 34.39 -19.72 3.45
N HIS A 220 34.85 -20.96 3.30
CA HIS A 220 35.69 -21.68 4.28
C HIS A 220 37.12 -21.90 3.77
N GLY A 221 37.44 -21.40 2.58
CA GLY A 221 38.74 -21.56 1.92
C GLY A 221 39.33 -20.23 1.47
N LYS A 222 40.63 -20.26 1.13
CA LYS A 222 41.37 -19.10 0.60
C LYS A 222 41.30 -18.98 -0.93
N ASP A 223 40.60 -19.89 -1.58
CA ASP A 223 40.39 -19.85 -3.02
C ASP A 223 39.58 -18.61 -3.40
N SER A 224 39.97 -17.95 -4.48
CA SER A 224 39.30 -16.73 -4.94
C SER A 224 37.81 -16.98 -5.18
N VAL A 225 37.00 -16.14 -4.57
CA VAL A 225 35.52 -16.11 -4.64
C VAL A 225 35.04 -14.68 -4.65
N ASP A 226 33.83 -14.45 -5.15
CA ASP A 226 33.27 -13.12 -5.33
C ASP A 226 32.45 -12.68 -4.11
N TYR A 227 32.83 -11.55 -3.51
CA TYR A 227 32.15 -11.01 -2.33
C TYR A 227 30.65 -10.66 -2.48
N PRO A 228 30.11 -10.31 -3.68
CA PRO A 228 28.70 -10.00 -3.82
C PRO A 228 27.78 -11.17 -3.43
N ASP A 229 28.15 -12.42 -3.72
CA ASP A 229 27.34 -13.60 -3.42
C ASP A 229 27.07 -13.75 -1.91
N PHE A 230 28.08 -13.42 -1.10
CA PHE A 230 27.98 -13.43 0.36
C PHE A 230 27.21 -12.23 0.91
N ALA A 231 27.36 -11.06 0.29
CA ALA A 231 26.55 -9.88 0.62
C ALA A 231 25.06 -10.13 0.36
N ASP A 232 24.71 -10.74 -0.77
CA ASP A 232 23.35 -11.10 -1.15
C ASP A 232 22.74 -12.12 -0.16
N SER A 233 23.52 -13.12 0.25
CA SER A 233 23.07 -14.15 1.19
C SER A 233 22.78 -13.57 2.59
N VAL A 234 23.67 -12.71 3.11
CA VAL A 234 23.44 -12.03 4.41
C VAL A 234 22.28 -11.05 4.32
N ALA A 235 22.18 -10.27 3.24
CA ALA A 235 21.07 -9.35 3.02
C ALA A 235 19.72 -10.08 2.98
N ALA A 236 19.61 -11.18 2.24
CA ALA A 236 18.40 -12.00 2.17
C ALA A 236 18.01 -12.58 3.53
N SER A 237 18.98 -13.01 4.35
CA SER A 237 18.73 -13.52 5.70
C SER A 237 18.11 -12.45 6.62
N ILE A 238 18.61 -11.21 6.56
CA ILE A 238 18.07 -10.11 7.35
C ILE A 238 16.70 -9.68 6.85
N LEU A 239 16.55 -9.49 5.53
CA LEU A 239 15.29 -9.02 4.93
C LEU A 239 14.14 -10.02 5.08
N SER A 240 14.45 -11.32 5.17
CA SER A 240 13.45 -12.37 5.47
C SER A 240 13.11 -12.48 6.96
N GLY A 241 13.82 -11.77 7.84
CA GLY A 241 13.68 -11.87 9.30
C GLY A 241 14.32 -13.13 9.90
N ALA A 242 15.12 -13.87 9.13
CA ALA A 242 15.85 -15.05 9.63
C ALA A 242 17.02 -14.65 10.55
N SER A 243 17.59 -13.45 10.36
CA SER A 243 18.62 -12.88 11.22
C SER A 243 18.27 -11.45 11.65
N ASP A 244 18.66 -11.09 12.87
CA ASP A 244 18.47 -9.75 13.46
C ASP A 244 19.48 -8.73 12.91
N ALA A 245 20.69 -9.18 12.60
CA ALA A 245 21.78 -8.37 12.08
C ALA A 245 22.77 -9.20 11.26
N GLY A 246 23.55 -8.52 10.41
CA GLY A 246 24.58 -9.13 9.57
C GLY A 246 25.99 -8.65 9.87
N ILE A 247 26.97 -9.52 9.65
CA ILE A 247 28.39 -9.16 9.61
C ILE A 247 28.97 -9.62 8.27
N LEU A 248 29.67 -8.73 7.57
CA LEU A 248 30.27 -9.02 6.27
C LEU A 248 31.76 -8.67 6.29
N VAL A 249 32.59 -9.56 5.77
CA VAL A 249 34.04 -9.35 5.70
C VAL A 249 34.53 -9.56 4.28
N CYS A 250 35.25 -8.58 3.74
CA CYS A 250 36.09 -8.80 2.56
C CYS A 250 37.46 -8.15 2.76
N THR A 251 38.37 -8.28 1.80
CA THR A 251 39.73 -7.71 1.89
C THR A 251 39.74 -6.27 2.43
N SER A 252 38.89 -5.38 1.90
CA SER A 252 38.82 -3.98 2.33
C SER A 252 37.59 -3.63 3.16
N GLY A 253 36.56 -4.49 3.16
CA GLY A 253 35.22 -4.20 3.71
C GLY A 253 34.39 -3.21 2.89
N ILE A 254 34.96 -2.59 1.83
CA ILE A 254 34.29 -1.55 1.04
C ILE A 254 33.40 -2.16 -0.04
N GLY A 255 33.95 -3.06 -0.86
CA GLY A 255 33.20 -3.66 -1.97
C GLY A 255 31.97 -4.44 -1.48
N ILE A 256 32.15 -5.24 -0.42
CA ILE A 256 31.06 -6.03 0.17
C ILE A 256 29.99 -5.15 0.82
N CYS A 257 30.37 -3.98 1.36
CA CYS A 257 29.45 -2.97 1.88
C CYS A 257 28.63 -2.30 0.77
N ILE A 258 29.28 -1.97 -0.36
CA ILE A 258 28.58 -1.44 -1.55
C ILE A 258 27.60 -2.47 -2.08
N ALA A 259 28.01 -3.74 -2.18
CA ALA A 259 27.14 -4.82 -2.63
C ALA A 259 25.92 -4.99 -1.70
N ALA A 260 26.14 -5.02 -0.39
CA ALA A 260 25.06 -5.16 0.60
C ALA A 260 24.02 -4.03 0.52
N ASN A 261 24.46 -2.77 0.37
CA ASN A 261 23.56 -1.61 0.27
C ASN A 261 22.75 -1.52 -1.04
N ARG A 262 22.94 -2.43 -2.00
CA ARG A 262 22.06 -2.52 -3.19
C ARG A 262 20.69 -3.10 -2.88
N HIS A 263 20.54 -3.75 -1.72
CA HIS A 263 19.30 -4.37 -1.28
C HIS A 263 18.46 -3.37 -0.48
N PRO A 264 17.26 -2.97 -0.95
CA PRO A 264 16.38 -2.08 -0.19
C PRO A 264 16.09 -2.65 1.22
N GLY A 265 16.29 -1.83 2.25
CA GLY A 265 16.14 -2.23 3.65
C GLY A 265 17.44 -2.69 4.33
N ILE A 266 18.54 -2.87 3.58
CA ILE A 266 19.87 -3.05 4.14
C ILE A 266 20.56 -1.70 4.33
N GLN A 267 21.14 -1.52 5.52
CA GLN A 267 21.93 -0.36 5.90
C GLN A 267 23.29 -0.90 6.39
N ALA A 268 24.20 -1.08 5.43
CA ALA A 268 25.52 -1.60 5.70
C ALA A 268 26.54 -0.46 5.84
N ALA A 269 27.46 -0.60 6.80
CA ALA A 269 28.54 0.38 7.01
C ALA A 269 29.88 -0.32 7.13
N THR A 270 30.88 0.16 6.39
CA THR A 270 32.27 -0.25 6.62
C THR A 270 32.80 0.48 7.84
N VAL A 271 33.21 -0.27 8.87
CA VAL A 271 33.63 0.24 10.17
C VAL A 271 35.05 -0.19 10.47
N ARG A 272 35.83 0.68 11.13
CA ARG A 272 37.23 0.43 11.47
C ARG A 272 37.53 0.43 12.96
N GLU A 273 36.70 1.07 13.76
CA GLU A 273 36.91 1.24 15.21
C GLU A 273 35.58 1.14 15.98
N PRO A 274 35.59 0.75 17.27
CA PRO A 274 34.37 0.55 18.07
C PRO A 274 33.47 1.79 18.19
N GLU A 275 34.06 2.99 18.23
CA GLU A 275 33.31 4.25 18.25
C GLU A 275 32.49 4.44 16.97
N GLU A 276 33.05 4.12 15.81
CA GLU A 276 32.33 4.15 14.53
C GLU A 276 31.19 3.11 14.51
N ALA A 277 31.41 1.93 15.10
CA ALA A 277 30.40 0.88 15.25
C ALA A 277 29.20 1.36 16.07
N THR A 278 29.50 2.07 17.16
CA THR A 278 28.50 2.68 18.04
C THR A 278 27.74 3.77 17.28
N LEU A 279 28.44 4.68 16.61
CA LEU A 279 27.82 5.79 15.87
C LEU A 279 26.95 5.30 14.71
N THR A 280 27.39 4.29 13.95
CA THR A 280 26.61 3.78 12.82
C THR A 280 25.30 3.13 13.28
N ARG A 281 25.31 2.44 14.44
CA ARG A 281 24.09 1.92 15.05
C ARG A 281 23.21 3.01 15.62
N GLN A 282 23.74 3.88 16.46
CA GLN A 282 22.97 4.95 17.11
C GLN A 282 22.35 5.90 16.11
N HIS A 283 23.11 6.32 15.09
CA HIS A 283 22.70 7.41 14.22
C HIS A 283 22.02 6.97 12.93
N ASN A 284 22.38 5.79 12.41
CA ASN A 284 21.95 5.34 11.10
C ASN A 284 21.12 4.07 11.15
N ASN A 285 20.93 3.45 12.32
CA ASN A 285 20.23 2.17 12.49
C ASN A 285 20.81 1.03 11.63
N ALA A 286 22.12 1.07 11.34
CA ALA A 286 22.77 0.11 10.46
C ALA A 286 22.51 -1.33 10.91
N ASN A 287 21.97 -2.19 10.05
CA ASN A 287 21.67 -3.59 10.35
C ASN A 287 22.74 -4.56 9.83
N VAL A 288 23.74 -4.05 9.10
CA VAL A 288 24.89 -4.83 8.63
C VAL A 288 26.21 -4.11 8.95
N LEU A 289 27.11 -4.82 9.61
CA LEU A 289 28.48 -4.39 9.88
C LEU A 289 29.42 -4.93 8.78
N CYS A 290 30.22 -4.08 8.15
CA CYS A 290 31.23 -4.50 7.18
C CYS A 290 32.64 -4.24 7.69
N LEU A 291 33.52 -5.25 7.62
CA LEU A 291 34.90 -5.18 8.09
C LEU A 291 35.91 -5.49 6.97
N GLY A 292 37.09 -4.88 7.05
CA GLY A 292 38.20 -5.12 6.12
C GLY A 292 39.17 -6.15 6.67
N GLY A 293 39.17 -7.37 6.14
CA GLY A 293 40.03 -8.46 6.59
C GLY A 293 41.52 -8.13 6.57
N ALA A 294 42.00 -7.38 5.57
CA ALA A 294 43.42 -7.04 5.46
C ALA A 294 43.87 -5.91 6.39
N LYS A 295 42.93 -5.17 7.01
CA LYS A 295 43.22 -3.94 7.77
C LYS A 295 42.69 -3.95 9.20
N THR A 296 41.94 -4.97 9.60
CA THR A 296 41.27 -5.03 10.90
C THR A 296 41.87 -6.19 11.69
N PRO A 297 42.70 -5.93 12.72
CA PRO A 297 43.16 -6.98 13.63
C PRO A 297 41.98 -7.71 14.28
N ILE A 298 42.14 -9.01 14.57
CA ILE A 298 41.06 -9.84 15.14
C ILE A 298 40.53 -9.25 16.46
N GLU A 299 41.41 -8.81 17.34
CA GLU A 299 41.02 -8.22 18.63
C GLU A 299 40.16 -6.96 18.46
N ASP A 300 40.47 -6.15 17.44
CA ASP A 300 39.71 -4.93 17.18
C ASP A 300 38.39 -5.24 16.47
N ALA A 301 38.38 -6.22 15.56
CA ALA A 301 37.14 -6.71 14.93
C ALA A 301 36.14 -7.24 15.97
N ILE A 302 36.62 -7.95 16.99
CA ILE A 302 35.80 -8.41 18.13
C ILE A 302 35.20 -7.22 18.87
N LYS A 303 36.01 -6.23 19.27
CA LYS A 303 35.52 -5.02 19.96
C LYS A 303 34.51 -4.26 19.11
N ILE A 304 34.72 -4.18 17.80
CA ILE A 304 33.81 -3.51 16.86
C ILE A 304 32.48 -4.26 16.77
N ALA A 305 32.51 -5.59 16.63
CA ALA A 305 31.31 -6.41 16.56
C ALA A 305 30.50 -6.33 17.86
N ASP A 306 31.16 -6.41 19.01
CA ASP A 306 30.53 -6.28 20.32
C ASP A 306 29.89 -4.90 20.50
N ALA A 307 30.61 -3.82 20.13
CA ALA A 307 30.08 -2.46 20.19
C ALA A 307 28.87 -2.28 19.26
N PHE A 308 28.90 -2.83 18.05
CA PHE A 308 27.79 -2.78 17.10
C PHE A 308 26.54 -3.50 17.64
N LEU A 309 26.70 -4.71 18.20
CA LEU A 309 25.59 -5.50 18.71
C LEU A 309 25.01 -4.95 20.02
N ALA A 310 25.87 -4.43 20.91
CA ALA A 310 25.44 -3.86 22.19
C ALA A 310 24.74 -2.51 22.05
N THR A 311 24.90 -1.82 20.91
CA THR A 311 24.44 -0.45 20.75
C THR A 311 23.01 -0.37 20.20
N PRO A 312 22.05 0.22 20.94
CA PRO A 312 20.70 0.45 20.45
C PRO A 312 20.64 1.66 19.50
N PHE A 313 19.60 1.70 18.68
CA PHE A 313 19.30 2.87 17.86
C PHE A 313 18.82 4.05 18.72
N ALA A 314 19.34 5.25 18.49
CA ALA A 314 19.05 6.41 19.33
C ALA A 314 17.69 7.07 19.06
N GLY A 315 17.05 6.77 17.93
CA GLY A 315 15.73 7.33 17.59
C GLY A 315 15.73 8.85 17.33
N GLY A 316 14.61 9.52 17.64
CA GLY A 316 14.48 10.99 17.53
C GLY A 316 14.88 11.56 16.16
N ARG A 317 15.82 12.52 16.15
CA ARG A 317 16.32 13.13 14.90
C ARG A 317 16.96 12.12 13.93
N HIS A 318 17.49 11.02 14.46
CA HIS A 318 18.10 9.94 13.69
C HIS A 318 17.03 9.05 13.07
N ALA A 319 15.95 8.73 13.80
CA ALA A 319 14.77 8.04 13.25
C ALA A 319 14.20 8.77 12.03
N ARG A 320 14.12 10.10 12.08
CA ARG A 320 13.69 10.90 10.91
C ARG A 320 14.61 10.73 9.69
N ARG A 321 15.94 10.72 9.89
CA ARG A 321 16.91 10.56 8.78
C ARG A 321 16.88 9.15 8.21
N VAL A 322 16.85 8.15 9.10
CA VAL A 322 16.70 6.74 8.76
C VAL A 322 15.39 6.50 8.01
N GLY A 323 14.29 7.10 8.47
CA GLY A 323 13.00 7.12 7.77
C GLY A 323 13.17 7.64 6.35
N LYS A 324 13.73 8.85 6.16
CA LYS A 324 13.99 9.40 4.82
C LYS A 324 14.87 8.51 3.92
N MET A 325 15.85 7.81 4.48
CA MET A 325 16.71 6.88 3.72
C MET A 325 15.95 5.59 3.36
N ASN A 326 15.06 5.13 4.23
CA ASN A 326 14.24 3.93 4.01
C ASN A 326 13.01 4.20 3.14
N ASP A 327 12.51 5.43 3.16
CA ASP A 327 11.48 5.97 2.26
C ASP A 327 12.03 6.12 0.83
N LEU A 328 13.34 5.93 0.61
CA LEU A 328 13.88 5.70 -0.74
C LEU A 328 13.38 4.39 -1.37
N SER A 329 12.61 3.56 -0.65
CA SER A 329 11.72 2.54 -1.23
C SER A 329 10.84 3.09 -2.38
N HIS A 330 10.64 4.41 -2.40
CA HIS A 330 10.06 5.17 -3.49
C HIS A 330 11.00 5.46 -4.67
N VAL A 331 12.12 4.74 -4.90
CA VAL A 331 12.93 4.95 -6.14
C VAL A 331 12.03 4.97 -7.38
N ALA A 332 11.04 4.08 -7.45
CA ALA A 332 10.07 4.09 -8.54
C ALA A 332 9.22 5.36 -8.58
N ALA A 333 8.65 5.81 -7.46
CA ALA A 333 7.84 7.04 -7.43
C ALA A 333 8.70 8.29 -7.64
N GLU A 334 9.97 8.30 -7.23
CA GLU A 334 10.94 9.37 -7.51
C GLU A 334 11.37 9.38 -8.98
N ILE A 335 11.59 8.22 -9.60
CA ILE A 335 11.80 8.13 -11.06
C ILE A 335 10.58 8.67 -11.79
N VAL A 336 9.37 8.26 -11.37
CA VAL A 336 8.12 8.80 -11.92
C VAL A 336 8.06 10.30 -11.66
N ARG A 337 8.40 10.81 -10.48
CA ARG A 337 8.36 12.23 -10.13
C ARG A 337 9.23 13.09 -11.03
N HIS A 338 10.36 12.58 -11.48
CA HIS A 338 11.21 13.29 -12.45
C HIS A 338 10.54 13.44 -13.82
N GLY A 339 9.70 12.48 -14.24
CA GLY A 339 8.98 12.53 -15.52
C GLY A 339 7.57 13.11 -15.43
N ASP A 340 6.86 12.84 -14.34
CA ASP A 340 5.47 13.21 -14.05
C ASP A 340 5.25 13.31 -12.52
N PRO A 341 5.45 14.51 -11.92
CA PRO A 341 5.27 14.71 -10.49
C PRO A 341 3.83 14.55 -10.02
N LEU A 342 2.83 14.74 -10.89
CA LEU A 342 1.43 14.59 -10.53
C LEU A 342 1.07 13.11 -10.33
N VAL A 343 1.54 12.25 -11.23
CA VAL A 343 1.36 10.79 -11.09
C VAL A 343 2.10 10.28 -9.85
N ALA A 344 3.32 10.77 -9.58
CA ALA A 344 4.05 10.41 -8.37
C ALA A 344 3.29 10.79 -7.09
N ASP A 345 2.75 12.01 -7.02
CA ASP A 345 1.97 12.46 -5.86
C ASP A 345 0.70 11.62 -5.65
N ILE A 346 0.02 11.20 -6.73
CA ILE A 346 -1.17 10.33 -6.65
C ILE A 346 -0.79 8.93 -6.15
N ILE A 347 0.31 8.34 -6.64
CA ILE A 347 0.79 7.02 -6.19
C ILE A 347 1.11 7.07 -4.69
N MET A 348 1.84 8.10 -4.25
CA MET A 348 2.19 8.24 -2.83
C MET A 348 0.98 8.51 -1.94
N ALA A 349 -0.02 9.26 -2.44
CA ALA A 349 -1.26 9.46 -1.71
C ALA A 349 -2.07 8.16 -1.56
N GLU A 350 -2.12 7.31 -2.58
CA GLU A 350 -2.77 5.99 -2.50
C GLU A 350 -2.02 5.03 -1.58
N GLU A 351 -0.68 5.01 -1.62
CA GLU A 351 0.13 4.22 -0.68
C GLU A 351 -0.14 4.66 0.77
N LYS A 352 -0.17 5.97 1.03
CA LYS A 352 -0.56 6.50 2.34
C LYS A 352 -1.97 6.08 2.74
N ARG A 353 -2.93 6.07 1.80
CA ARG A 353 -4.30 5.62 2.07
C ARG A 353 -4.32 4.15 2.49
N GLN A 354 -3.65 3.27 1.75
CA GLN A 354 -3.54 1.83 2.06
C GLN A 354 -2.83 1.58 3.39
N GLN A 355 -1.80 2.37 3.71
CA GLN A 355 -1.11 2.32 4.99
C GLN A 355 -2.04 2.71 6.15
N SER A 356 -2.87 3.74 5.95
CA SER A 356 -3.65 4.40 7.01
C SER A 356 -5.03 3.79 7.23
N ASN A 357 -5.69 3.29 6.19
CA ASN A 357 -7.05 2.76 6.24
C ASN A 357 -7.08 1.25 6.49
N ILE A 358 -8.19 0.74 7.05
CA ILE A 358 -8.44 -0.69 7.20
C ILE A 358 -9.16 -1.18 5.93
N GLU A 359 -8.48 -2.02 5.15
CA GLU A 359 -9.01 -2.55 3.90
C GLU A 359 -9.78 -3.86 4.13
N LEU A 360 -11.10 -3.84 3.92
CA LEU A 360 -12.00 -4.97 4.12
C LEU A 360 -12.75 -5.39 2.84
N ILE A 361 -12.37 -4.86 1.68
CA ILE A 361 -12.90 -5.32 0.39
C ILE A 361 -12.44 -6.77 0.16
N ALA A 362 -13.39 -7.72 0.14
CA ALA A 362 -13.10 -9.15 0.07
C ALA A 362 -12.35 -9.65 -1.19
N SER A 363 -12.20 -8.79 -2.20
CA SER A 363 -11.47 -9.05 -3.44
C SER A 363 -10.12 -8.34 -3.52
N GLU A 364 -9.72 -7.63 -2.49
CA GLU A 364 -8.44 -6.94 -2.40
C GLU A 364 -7.45 -7.68 -1.51
N ASN A 365 -6.18 -7.42 -1.78
CA ASN A 365 -5.05 -7.90 -1.00
C ASN A 365 -3.80 -7.08 -1.36
N PHE A 366 -2.75 -7.18 -0.56
CA PHE A 366 -1.46 -6.54 -0.82
C PHE A 366 -0.49 -7.55 -1.42
N ALA A 367 -0.14 -7.35 -2.69
CA ALA A 367 0.90 -8.13 -3.35
C ALA A 367 2.27 -7.79 -2.77
N SER A 368 3.14 -8.78 -2.62
CA SER A 368 4.49 -8.56 -2.09
C SER A 368 5.28 -7.59 -2.95
N ARG A 369 6.28 -6.93 -2.36
CA ARG A 369 7.22 -6.10 -3.12
C ARG A 369 7.90 -6.85 -4.28
N ALA A 370 8.19 -8.15 -4.11
CA ALA A 370 8.77 -8.97 -5.18
C ALA A 370 7.82 -9.13 -6.38
N VAL A 371 6.53 -9.35 -6.12
CA VAL A 371 5.48 -9.39 -7.16
C VAL A 371 5.37 -8.04 -7.87
N GLN A 372 5.36 -6.93 -7.13
CA GLN A 372 5.29 -5.58 -7.69
C GLN A 372 6.50 -5.27 -8.59
N LEU A 373 7.72 -5.60 -8.13
CA LEU A 373 8.95 -5.36 -8.89
C LEU A 373 9.03 -6.21 -10.17
N ALA A 374 8.59 -7.47 -10.11
CA ALA A 374 8.51 -8.32 -11.30
C ALA A 374 7.52 -7.74 -12.33
N GLN A 375 6.39 -7.21 -11.87
CA GLN A 375 5.39 -6.57 -12.72
C GLN A 375 5.90 -5.27 -13.36
N GLY A 376 6.75 -4.50 -12.65
CA GLY A 376 7.38 -3.27 -13.16
C GLY A 376 8.69 -3.48 -13.95
N SER A 377 9.00 -4.70 -14.37
CA SER A 377 10.29 -5.05 -14.99
C SER A 377 10.35 -4.77 -16.49
N CYS A 378 11.55 -4.94 -17.08
CA CYS A 378 11.79 -4.80 -18.52
C CYS A 378 10.96 -5.76 -19.39
N LEU A 379 10.36 -6.80 -18.80
CA LEU A 379 9.49 -7.74 -19.50
C LEU A 379 8.21 -7.07 -20.05
N THR A 380 7.90 -5.84 -19.62
CA THR A 380 6.86 -5.02 -20.25
C THR A 380 7.13 -4.72 -21.72
N ASN A 381 8.40 -4.76 -22.14
CA ASN A 381 8.80 -4.47 -23.52
C ASN A 381 8.69 -5.68 -24.45
N LYS A 382 8.54 -6.90 -23.92
CA LYS A 382 8.63 -8.12 -24.72
C LYS A 382 7.27 -8.55 -25.25
N TYR A 383 7.15 -8.53 -26.58
CA TYR A 383 6.02 -9.09 -27.32
C TYR A 383 6.27 -10.58 -27.64
N ALA A 384 5.41 -11.50 -27.17
CA ALA A 384 5.67 -12.95 -27.19
C ALA A 384 4.42 -13.79 -27.56
N GLU A 385 3.74 -13.44 -28.65
CA GLU A 385 2.57 -14.20 -29.14
C GLU A 385 2.89 -15.67 -29.42
N GLY A 386 1.91 -16.54 -29.11
CA GLY A 386 2.07 -17.99 -29.08
C GLY A 386 2.32 -18.53 -27.68
N TYR A 387 2.94 -19.70 -27.60
CA TYR A 387 3.22 -20.43 -26.35
C TYR A 387 4.70 -20.81 -26.28
N PRO A 388 5.23 -21.19 -25.09
CA PRO A 388 6.63 -21.60 -24.95
C PRO A 388 7.05 -22.63 -26.03
N GLY A 389 8.18 -22.37 -26.69
CA GLY A 389 8.71 -23.17 -27.79
C GLY A 389 7.96 -23.05 -29.13
N ARG A 390 6.81 -22.35 -29.18
CA ARG A 390 5.98 -22.16 -30.38
C ARG A 390 5.48 -20.71 -30.45
N ARG A 391 6.42 -19.79 -30.66
CA ARG A 391 6.18 -18.35 -30.75
C ARG A 391 6.07 -17.86 -32.18
N TRP A 392 5.34 -16.78 -32.37
CA TRP A 392 5.23 -16.07 -33.65
C TRP A 392 6.41 -15.12 -33.91
N TYR A 393 7.11 -14.72 -32.85
CA TYR A 393 8.24 -13.80 -32.89
C TYR A 393 9.48 -14.44 -32.23
N GLY A 394 10.67 -14.04 -32.70
CA GLY A 394 11.96 -14.45 -32.12
C GLY A 394 12.32 -13.70 -30.83
N GLY A 395 13.43 -14.12 -30.20
CA GLY A 395 13.96 -13.50 -28.98
C GLY A 395 13.12 -13.81 -27.72
N CYS A 396 12.48 -14.98 -27.68
CA CYS A 396 11.58 -15.40 -26.61
C CYS A 396 12.22 -16.39 -25.62
N GLU A 397 13.53 -16.60 -25.69
CA GLU A 397 14.25 -17.65 -24.97
C GLU A 397 14.08 -17.54 -23.45
N GLU A 398 14.15 -16.32 -22.91
CA GLU A 398 14.00 -16.07 -21.46
C GLU A 398 12.53 -16.00 -21.03
N VAL A 399 11.66 -15.47 -21.88
CA VAL A 399 10.22 -15.38 -21.56
C VAL A 399 9.52 -16.73 -21.67
N ASP A 400 10.04 -17.66 -22.47
CA ASP A 400 9.57 -19.05 -22.48
C ASP A 400 9.88 -19.74 -21.16
N LYS A 401 11.07 -19.52 -20.59
CA LYS A 401 11.44 -20.07 -19.27
C LYS A 401 10.52 -19.55 -18.18
N ILE A 402 10.24 -18.24 -18.16
CA ILE A 402 9.41 -17.66 -17.09
C ILE A 402 7.93 -18.06 -17.20
N GLU A 403 7.41 -18.18 -18.42
CA GLU A 403 6.05 -18.67 -18.63
C GLU A 403 5.92 -20.16 -18.29
N GLN A 404 6.89 -20.98 -18.68
CA GLN A 404 6.92 -22.40 -18.30
C GLN A 404 7.02 -22.55 -16.77
N LEU A 405 7.87 -21.78 -16.11
CA LEU A 405 8.00 -21.78 -14.65
C LEU A 405 6.70 -21.38 -13.95
N ALA A 406 5.95 -20.42 -14.50
CA ALA A 406 4.63 -20.06 -13.98
C ALA A 406 3.62 -21.20 -14.15
N ILE A 407 3.63 -21.88 -15.31
CA ILE A 407 2.78 -23.05 -15.58
C ILE A 407 3.10 -24.19 -14.61
N ASP A 408 4.37 -24.54 -14.45
CA ASP A 408 4.81 -25.64 -13.61
C ASP A 408 4.40 -25.41 -12.15
N ARG A 409 4.68 -24.22 -11.62
CA ARG A 409 4.32 -23.86 -10.23
C ARG A 409 2.81 -23.86 -9.99
N VAL A 410 2.01 -23.33 -10.91
CA VAL A 410 0.56 -23.30 -10.71
C VAL A 410 -0.05 -24.70 -10.81
N CYS A 411 0.50 -25.55 -11.69
CA CYS A 411 0.13 -26.96 -11.74
C CYS A 411 0.49 -27.70 -10.45
N GLU A 412 1.67 -27.43 -9.88
CA GLU A 412 2.10 -27.99 -8.59
C GLU A 412 1.16 -27.59 -7.45
N ILE A 413 0.85 -26.28 -7.33
CA ILE A 413 -0.03 -25.75 -6.28
C ILE A 413 -1.39 -26.44 -6.27
N PHE A 414 -2.02 -26.56 -7.44
CA PHE A 414 -3.40 -27.03 -7.56
C PHE A 414 -3.52 -28.51 -7.87
N GLY A 415 -2.42 -29.21 -8.17
CA GLY A 415 -2.43 -30.58 -8.66
C GLY A 415 -3.12 -30.74 -10.02
N SER A 416 -3.11 -29.70 -10.87
CA SER A 416 -3.67 -29.75 -12.22
C SER A 416 -2.64 -30.25 -13.23
N LYS A 417 -3.08 -30.96 -14.28
CA LYS A 417 -2.18 -31.44 -15.34
C LYS A 417 -1.82 -30.36 -16.36
N TYR A 418 -2.72 -29.42 -16.63
CA TYR A 418 -2.52 -28.36 -17.62
C TYR A 418 -2.97 -27.01 -17.08
N ALA A 419 -2.20 -25.98 -17.41
CA ALA A 419 -2.52 -24.60 -17.07
C ALA A 419 -2.24 -23.65 -18.26
N ASN A 420 -3.05 -22.60 -18.36
CA ASN A 420 -2.78 -21.42 -19.17
C ASN A 420 -2.69 -20.20 -18.25
N VAL A 421 -1.54 -19.54 -18.26
CA VAL A 421 -1.21 -18.39 -17.39
C VAL A 421 -1.27 -17.03 -18.12
N GLN A 422 -1.66 -17.02 -19.40
CA GLN A 422 -1.71 -15.81 -20.22
C GLN A 422 -2.94 -14.89 -20.04
N PRO A 423 -4.10 -15.29 -19.45
CA PRO A 423 -5.21 -14.36 -19.31
C PRO A 423 -4.83 -13.08 -18.56
N HIS A 424 -5.16 -11.92 -19.12
CA HIS A 424 -4.82 -10.63 -18.48
C HIS A 424 -5.71 -10.33 -17.29
N SER A 425 -6.86 -11.00 -17.17
CA SER A 425 -7.81 -10.89 -16.06
C SER A 425 -8.65 -12.16 -15.89
N GLY A 426 -9.39 -12.26 -14.78
CA GLY A 426 -10.35 -13.35 -14.57
C GLY A 426 -11.49 -13.35 -15.59
N SER A 427 -12.00 -12.18 -15.98
CA SER A 427 -13.07 -12.07 -16.97
C SER A 427 -12.65 -12.61 -18.35
N GLN A 428 -11.40 -12.38 -18.76
CA GLN A 428 -10.86 -12.94 -20.00
C GLN A 428 -10.58 -14.45 -19.88
N ALA A 429 -10.16 -14.93 -18.71
CA ALA A 429 -10.04 -16.36 -18.46
C ALA A 429 -11.40 -17.06 -18.64
N ASN A 430 -12.47 -16.48 -18.06
CA ASN A 430 -13.83 -16.99 -18.20
C ASN A 430 -14.31 -16.93 -19.66
N ALA A 431 -14.04 -15.83 -20.37
CA ALA A 431 -14.38 -15.69 -21.79
C ALA A 431 -13.71 -16.77 -22.65
N ALA A 432 -12.43 -17.05 -22.43
CA ALA A 432 -11.73 -18.10 -23.17
C ALA A 432 -12.34 -19.49 -22.93
N VAL A 433 -12.74 -19.80 -21.69
CA VAL A 433 -13.43 -21.06 -21.38
C VAL A 433 -14.76 -21.13 -22.12
N TYR A 434 -15.63 -20.13 -21.99
CA TYR A 434 -16.93 -20.13 -22.66
C TYR A 434 -16.81 -20.28 -24.17
N PHE A 435 -15.96 -19.49 -24.83
CA PHE A 435 -15.79 -19.56 -26.28
C PHE A 435 -15.10 -20.84 -26.77
N SER A 436 -14.37 -21.55 -25.91
CA SER A 436 -13.68 -22.79 -26.31
C SER A 436 -14.64 -23.95 -26.59
N VAL A 437 -15.86 -23.92 -26.02
CA VAL A 437 -16.83 -25.03 -26.10
C VAL A 437 -18.27 -24.62 -26.36
N LEU A 438 -18.64 -23.36 -26.14
CA LEU A 438 -20.00 -22.85 -26.36
C LEU A 438 -20.10 -22.02 -27.65
N LYS A 439 -21.29 -22.05 -28.23
CA LYS A 439 -21.75 -21.19 -29.32
C LYS A 439 -22.82 -20.23 -28.81
N PRO A 440 -23.00 -19.05 -29.42
CA PRO A 440 -24.12 -18.19 -29.08
C PRO A 440 -25.46 -18.94 -29.17
N GLY A 441 -26.33 -18.71 -28.19
CA GLY A 441 -27.60 -19.42 -28.01
C GLY A 441 -27.51 -20.73 -27.22
N ASP A 442 -26.30 -21.25 -26.94
CA ASP A 442 -26.17 -22.40 -26.03
C ASP A 442 -26.68 -22.04 -24.62
N LYS A 443 -27.31 -23.01 -23.96
CA LYS A 443 -27.87 -22.86 -22.61
C LYS A 443 -26.79 -23.01 -21.53
N ILE A 444 -26.79 -22.11 -20.56
CA ILE A 444 -25.94 -22.19 -19.37
C ILE A 444 -26.77 -22.08 -18.08
N LEU A 445 -26.35 -22.80 -17.05
CA LEU A 445 -26.97 -22.77 -15.72
C LEU A 445 -25.96 -22.25 -14.70
N THR A 446 -26.25 -21.10 -14.07
CA THR A 446 -25.25 -20.35 -13.30
C THR A 446 -25.79 -19.87 -11.96
N MET A 447 -24.90 -19.51 -11.02
CA MET A 447 -25.35 -18.95 -9.74
C MET A 447 -25.94 -17.56 -9.96
N ASN A 448 -27.12 -17.30 -9.38
CA ASN A 448 -27.74 -15.97 -9.41
C ASN A 448 -26.82 -14.91 -8.77
N LEU A 449 -26.64 -13.78 -9.46
CA LEU A 449 -25.83 -12.65 -8.97
C LEU A 449 -26.31 -12.16 -7.59
N ALA A 450 -27.63 -12.05 -7.39
CA ALA A 450 -28.21 -11.60 -6.12
C ALA A 450 -27.93 -12.58 -4.97
N HIS A 451 -27.63 -13.84 -5.29
CA HIS A 451 -27.37 -14.90 -4.31
C HIS A 451 -25.87 -15.20 -4.15
N GLY A 452 -24.99 -14.42 -4.78
CA GLY A 452 -23.54 -14.53 -4.61
C GLY A 452 -22.74 -14.79 -5.89
N GLY A 453 -23.40 -14.94 -7.04
CA GLY A 453 -22.75 -15.14 -8.34
C GLY A 453 -21.86 -13.97 -8.78
N HIS A 454 -21.28 -14.07 -9.99
CA HIS A 454 -20.46 -13.01 -10.58
C HIS A 454 -21.03 -12.55 -11.93
N LEU A 455 -20.71 -11.32 -12.34
CA LEU A 455 -21.17 -10.73 -13.60
C LEU A 455 -20.85 -11.60 -14.83
N THR A 456 -19.68 -12.25 -14.84
CA THR A 456 -19.25 -13.10 -15.96
C THR A 456 -19.94 -14.46 -15.99
N HIS A 457 -20.84 -14.75 -15.05
CA HIS A 457 -21.58 -16.01 -14.99
C HIS A 457 -23.00 -15.82 -15.57
N GLY A 458 -23.13 -15.06 -16.66
CA GLY A 458 -24.40 -14.90 -17.38
C GLY A 458 -25.20 -13.64 -17.04
N HIS A 459 -24.61 -12.62 -16.41
CA HIS A 459 -25.33 -11.34 -16.25
C HIS A 459 -25.57 -10.69 -17.62
N SER A 460 -26.77 -10.15 -17.84
CA SER A 460 -27.20 -9.61 -19.15
C SER A 460 -26.29 -8.50 -19.69
N ALA A 461 -25.71 -7.67 -18.82
CA ALA A 461 -24.76 -6.63 -19.24
C ALA A 461 -23.34 -7.17 -19.61
N ASN A 462 -23.08 -8.46 -19.43
CA ASN A 462 -21.80 -9.10 -19.72
C ASN A 462 -21.88 -9.94 -21.01
N PHE A 463 -20.75 -10.21 -21.67
CA PHE A 463 -20.71 -11.06 -22.88
C PHE A 463 -21.40 -12.42 -22.66
N SER A 464 -21.25 -13.00 -21.45
CA SER A 464 -21.85 -14.27 -21.10
C SER A 464 -23.38 -14.24 -21.12
N GLY A 465 -24.00 -13.17 -20.61
CA GLY A 465 -25.47 -13.00 -20.69
C GLY A 465 -25.96 -12.48 -22.04
N ASN A 466 -25.10 -11.82 -22.82
CA ASN A 466 -25.43 -11.37 -24.17
C ASN A 466 -25.44 -12.50 -25.20
N PHE A 467 -24.56 -13.49 -25.04
CA PHE A 467 -24.36 -14.53 -26.05
C PHE A 467 -25.07 -15.85 -25.74
N TYR A 468 -25.33 -16.17 -24.48
CA TYR A 468 -25.86 -17.49 -24.09
C TYR A 468 -27.25 -17.37 -23.48
N GLU A 469 -28.03 -18.45 -23.55
CA GLU A 469 -29.32 -18.53 -22.86
C GLU A 469 -29.06 -18.88 -21.38
N VAL A 470 -29.33 -17.94 -20.48
CA VAL A 470 -28.95 -18.07 -19.06
C VAL A 470 -30.15 -18.49 -18.21
N THR A 471 -29.99 -19.55 -17.44
CA THR A 471 -30.85 -19.87 -16.29
C THR A 471 -30.03 -19.81 -15.01
N HIS A 472 -30.68 -19.45 -13.90
CA HIS A 472 -30.01 -19.30 -12.61
C HIS A 472 -30.47 -20.32 -11.57
N TYR A 473 -29.51 -20.92 -10.87
CA TYR A 473 -29.73 -21.56 -9.57
C TYR A 473 -29.37 -20.58 -8.45
N GLY A 474 -29.74 -20.90 -7.21
CA GLY A 474 -29.52 -20.01 -6.08
C GLY A 474 -29.43 -20.72 -4.75
N VAL A 475 -29.56 -19.92 -3.70
CA VAL A 475 -29.63 -20.40 -2.31
C VAL A 475 -31.09 -20.56 -1.86
N SER A 476 -31.30 -21.34 -0.80
CA SER A 476 -32.61 -21.51 -0.14
C SER A 476 -32.91 -20.32 0.78
N GLU A 477 -34.18 -19.91 0.88
CA GLU A 477 -34.63 -18.92 1.89
C GLU A 477 -34.46 -19.43 3.33
N LYS A 478 -34.41 -20.76 3.52
CA LYS A 478 -34.36 -21.38 4.84
C LYS A 478 -33.03 -21.11 5.57
N ASP A 479 -31.92 -21.20 4.85
CA ASP A 479 -30.57 -21.16 5.43
C ASP A 479 -29.54 -20.38 4.59
N GLU A 480 -29.96 -19.82 3.46
CA GLU A 480 -29.14 -19.05 2.52
C GLU A 480 -27.92 -19.84 2.01
N ARG A 481 -28.05 -21.17 1.94
CA ARG A 481 -27.07 -22.08 1.31
C ARG A 481 -27.57 -22.55 -0.05
N ILE A 482 -26.65 -22.92 -0.95
CA ILE A 482 -26.99 -23.42 -2.29
C ILE A 482 -27.98 -24.58 -2.16
N ASP A 483 -29.11 -24.48 -2.86
CA ASP A 483 -30.10 -25.56 -2.92
C ASP A 483 -29.72 -26.54 -4.04
N TYR A 484 -28.98 -27.59 -3.66
CA TYR A 484 -28.45 -28.57 -4.60
C TYR A 484 -29.53 -29.44 -5.24
N ASP A 485 -30.66 -29.66 -4.56
CA ASP A 485 -31.77 -30.44 -5.10
C ASP A 485 -32.56 -29.61 -6.13
N ALA A 486 -32.81 -28.34 -5.84
CA ALA A 486 -33.37 -27.41 -6.81
C ALA A 486 -32.44 -27.24 -8.02
N LEU A 487 -31.12 -27.13 -7.79
CA LEU A 487 -30.12 -27.08 -8.88
C LEU A 487 -30.21 -28.35 -9.75
N ALA A 488 -30.28 -29.53 -9.15
CA ALA A 488 -30.40 -30.80 -9.87
C ALA A 488 -31.68 -30.89 -10.72
N GLU A 489 -32.81 -30.44 -10.18
CA GLU A 489 -34.08 -30.42 -10.90
C GLU A 489 -34.06 -29.40 -12.06
N GLN A 490 -33.56 -28.20 -11.81
CA GLN A 490 -33.39 -27.18 -12.85
C GLN A 490 -32.46 -27.65 -13.97
N ALA A 491 -31.37 -28.34 -13.64
CA ALA A 491 -30.45 -28.88 -14.64
C ALA A 491 -31.17 -29.86 -15.58
N LYS A 492 -32.02 -30.76 -15.06
CA LYS A 492 -32.81 -31.70 -15.88
C LYS A 492 -33.83 -31.01 -16.77
N GLN A 493 -34.45 -29.93 -16.27
CA GLN A 493 -35.45 -29.18 -17.02
C GLN A 493 -34.83 -28.35 -18.15
N VAL A 494 -33.71 -27.69 -17.86
CA VAL A 494 -33.05 -26.77 -18.81
C VAL A 494 -32.20 -27.51 -19.82
N MET A 495 -31.60 -28.64 -19.41
CA MET A 495 -30.57 -29.37 -20.16
C MET A 495 -29.44 -28.42 -20.62
N PRO A 496 -28.75 -27.74 -19.68
CA PRO A 496 -27.71 -26.78 -20.02
C PRO A 496 -26.50 -27.50 -20.64
N LYS A 497 -25.77 -26.80 -21.51
CA LYS A 497 -24.50 -27.31 -22.03
C LYS A 497 -23.35 -27.10 -21.04
N MET A 498 -23.50 -26.14 -20.13
CA MET A 498 -22.52 -25.85 -19.08
C MET A 498 -23.22 -25.42 -17.79
N ILE A 499 -22.75 -25.96 -16.66
CA ILE A 499 -23.08 -25.47 -15.32
C ILE A 499 -21.86 -24.68 -14.82
N THR A 500 -22.07 -23.44 -14.41
CA THR A 500 -21.03 -22.60 -13.81
C THR A 500 -21.18 -22.56 -12.29
N ALA A 501 -20.09 -22.84 -11.58
CA ALA A 501 -20.00 -22.75 -10.13
C ALA A 501 -18.86 -21.82 -9.71
N GLY A 502 -18.93 -21.33 -8.47
CA GLY A 502 -18.07 -20.26 -7.98
C GLY A 502 -18.85 -19.00 -7.66
N ALA A 503 -18.32 -18.17 -6.77
CA ALA A 503 -19.05 -17.05 -6.20
C ALA A 503 -18.15 -15.86 -5.89
N SER A 504 -18.72 -14.66 -6.01
CA SER A 504 -18.12 -13.41 -5.51
C SER A 504 -18.55 -13.06 -4.09
N ALA A 505 -19.71 -13.56 -3.66
CA ALA A 505 -20.33 -13.19 -2.39
C ALA A 505 -21.12 -14.36 -1.80
N TYR A 506 -20.45 -15.49 -1.57
CA TYR A 506 -21.02 -16.66 -0.89
C TYR A 506 -20.08 -17.08 0.26
N PRO A 507 -20.51 -17.02 1.54
CA PRO A 507 -19.63 -17.20 2.68
C PRO A 507 -19.44 -18.66 3.11
N ARG A 508 -20.02 -19.63 2.39
CA ARG A 508 -19.97 -21.05 2.76
C ARG A 508 -19.16 -21.87 1.77
N ILE A 509 -18.80 -23.09 2.18
CA ILE A 509 -18.20 -24.09 1.30
C ILE A 509 -19.18 -24.42 0.16
N ILE A 510 -18.63 -24.56 -1.05
CA ILE A 510 -19.34 -25.07 -2.23
C ILE A 510 -19.00 -26.55 -2.40
N ASP A 511 -20.01 -27.41 -2.41
CA ASP A 511 -19.87 -28.83 -2.74
C ASP A 511 -19.67 -29.04 -4.25
N PHE A 512 -18.41 -28.98 -4.70
CA PHE A 512 -18.06 -29.18 -6.10
C PHE A 512 -18.32 -30.60 -6.59
N ALA A 513 -18.22 -31.61 -5.72
CA ALA A 513 -18.50 -32.99 -6.07
C ALA A 513 -19.98 -33.17 -6.43
N ARG A 514 -20.87 -32.62 -5.61
CA ARG A 514 -22.31 -32.65 -5.87
C ARG A 514 -22.69 -31.93 -7.17
N ILE A 515 -22.09 -30.78 -7.45
CA ILE A 515 -22.37 -30.06 -8.72
C ILE A 515 -21.84 -30.86 -9.92
N ALA A 516 -20.71 -31.55 -9.80
CA ALA A 516 -20.18 -32.41 -10.85
C ALA A 516 -21.09 -33.61 -11.15
N GLU A 517 -21.66 -34.24 -10.12
CA GLU A 517 -22.68 -35.29 -10.31
C GLU A 517 -23.88 -34.77 -11.09
N ILE A 518 -24.36 -33.57 -10.75
CA ILE A 518 -25.50 -32.94 -11.42
C ILE A 518 -25.17 -32.63 -12.87
N ALA A 519 -24.02 -31.99 -13.15
CA ALA A 519 -23.58 -31.68 -14.51
C ALA A 519 -23.48 -32.95 -15.36
N LYS A 520 -22.86 -34.01 -14.82
CA LYS A 520 -22.75 -35.31 -15.49
C LYS A 520 -24.12 -35.94 -15.77
N SER A 521 -25.09 -35.80 -14.87
CA SER A 521 -26.44 -36.38 -15.03
C SER A 521 -27.21 -35.84 -16.22
N VAL A 522 -26.86 -34.64 -16.70
CA VAL A 522 -27.49 -33.97 -17.85
C VAL A 522 -26.53 -33.77 -19.04
N GLY A 523 -25.30 -34.31 -18.95
CA GLY A 523 -24.29 -34.19 -20.01
C GLY A 523 -23.72 -32.78 -20.19
N ALA A 524 -23.75 -31.94 -19.14
CA ALA A 524 -23.18 -30.59 -19.15
C ALA A 524 -21.70 -30.60 -18.76
N TYR A 525 -20.93 -29.62 -19.27
CA TYR A 525 -19.63 -29.31 -18.70
C TYR A 525 -19.78 -28.65 -17.32
N LEU A 526 -18.88 -28.96 -16.39
CA LEU A 526 -18.71 -28.20 -15.15
C LEU A 526 -17.57 -27.19 -15.31
N PHE A 527 -17.92 -25.91 -15.21
CA PHE A 527 -16.97 -24.81 -15.16
C PHE A 527 -16.97 -24.19 -13.75
N VAL A 528 -15.83 -24.21 -13.05
CA VAL A 528 -15.66 -23.58 -11.73
C VAL A 528 -14.78 -22.33 -11.82
N ASP A 529 -15.29 -21.19 -11.37
CA ASP A 529 -14.50 -19.98 -11.12
C ASP A 529 -14.16 -19.87 -9.63
N MET A 530 -12.92 -20.18 -9.26
CA MET A 530 -12.46 -20.17 -7.87
C MET A 530 -11.80 -18.85 -7.45
N ALA A 531 -11.94 -17.77 -8.23
CA ALA A 531 -11.20 -16.51 -8.07
C ALA A 531 -11.05 -16.00 -6.63
N HIS A 532 -12.13 -16.04 -5.86
CA HIS A 532 -12.18 -15.55 -4.48
C HIS A 532 -11.45 -16.46 -3.48
N ILE A 533 -11.49 -17.77 -3.68
CA ILE A 533 -11.00 -18.79 -2.76
C ILE A 533 -9.70 -19.47 -3.24
N ALA A 534 -9.09 -18.98 -4.32
CA ALA A 534 -7.92 -19.62 -4.93
C ALA A 534 -6.74 -19.82 -3.96
N GLY A 535 -6.46 -18.84 -3.10
CA GLY A 535 -5.44 -19.00 -2.06
C GLY A 535 -5.82 -20.06 -1.02
N LEU A 536 -7.09 -20.12 -0.65
CA LEU A 536 -7.62 -21.08 0.32
C LEU A 536 -7.57 -22.51 -0.25
N VAL A 537 -7.92 -22.68 -1.53
CA VAL A 537 -7.80 -23.96 -2.25
C VAL A 537 -6.34 -24.38 -2.36
N ALA A 538 -5.43 -23.46 -2.75
CA ALA A 538 -4.00 -23.71 -2.84
C ALA A 538 -3.39 -24.23 -1.52
N ALA A 539 -3.85 -23.70 -0.38
CA ALA A 539 -3.41 -24.12 0.95
C ALA A 539 -4.15 -25.37 1.51
N GLY A 540 -5.14 -25.89 0.79
CA GLY A 540 -5.98 -26.99 1.25
C GLY A 540 -6.88 -26.65 2.45
N VAL A 541 -7.23 -25.38 2.64
CA VAL A 541 -8.17 -24.91 3.68
C VAL A 541 -9.60 -24.74 3.17
N HIS A 542 -9.81 -24.91 1.87
CA HIS A 542 -11.13 -24.99 1.23
C HIS A 542 -11.13 -26.16 0.23
N PRO A 543 -12.27 -26.87 0.03
CA PRO A 543 -12.35 -27.96 -0.96
C PRO A 543 -11.89 -27.54 -2.36
N SER A 544 -11.17 -28.44 -3.03
CA SER A 544 -10.62 -28.22 -4.37
C SER A 544 -11.61 -28.63 -5.46
N PRO A 545 -11.84 -27.79 -6.49
CA PRO A 545 -12.66 -28.17 -7.64
C PRO A 545 -11.89 -29.01 -8.69
N ILE A 546 -10.56 -29.11 -8.57
CA ILE A 546 -9.67 -29.71 -9.58
C ILE A 546 -10.02 -31.18 -9.90
N PRO A 547 -10.42 -32.04 -8.94
CA PRO A 547 -10.80 -33.42 -9.24
C PRO A 547 -12.18 -33.55 -9.91
N HIS A 548 -12.98 -32.48 -9.95
CA HIS A 548 -14.40 -32.54 -10.26
C HIS A 548 -14.80 -31.78 -11.52
N ALA A 549 -14.15 -30.65 -11.81
CA ALA A 549 -14.53 -29.74 -12.88
C ALA A 549 -13.74 -29.97 -14.17
N ASP A 550 -14.39 -29.73 -15.31
CA ASP A 550 -13.76 -29.79 -16.64
C ASP A 550 -12.86 -28.56 -16.86
N PHE A 551 -13.32 -27.41 -16.39
CA PHE A 551 -12.62 -26.13 -16.47
C PHE A 551 -12.58 -25.47 -15.09
N ILE A 552 -11.40 -24.99 -14.71
CA ILE A 552 -11.23 -24.18 -13.51
C ILE A 552 -10.57 -22.87 -13.91
N THR A 553 -11.17 -21.74 -13.56
CA THR A 553 -10.54 -20.43 -13.71
C THR A 553 -10.30 -19.79 -12.35
N SER A 554 -9.34 -18.86 -12.33
CA SER A 554 -9.15 -18.01 -11.17
C SER A 554 -8.51 -16.68 -11.58
N THR A 555 -8.71 -15.67 -10.73
CA THR A 555 -7.81 -14.53 -10.66
C THR A 555 -6.59 -14.82 -9.80
N THR A 556 -5.52 -14.04 -9.97
CA THR A 556 -4.30 -14.20 -9.17
C THR A 556 -4.14 -13.21 -8.00
N HIS A 557 -4.95 -12.15 -7.91
CA HIS A 557 -4.72 -11.02 -6.98
C HIS A 557 -5.50 -11.05 -5.66
N LYS A 558 -6.49 -11.92 -5.51
CA LYS A 558 -7.38 -11.94 -4.32
C LYS A 558 -6.71 -12.68 -3.15
N SER A 559 -7.31 -13.77 -2.67
CA SER A 559 -6.70 -14.61 -1.63
C SER A 559 -5.34 -15.21 -2.04
N LEU A 560 -5.07 -15.34 -3.35
CA LEU A 560 -3.77 -15.82 -3.88
C LEU A 560 -2.64 -14.77 -3.81
N ARG A 561 -2.97 -13.49 -3.57
CA ARG A 561 -2.01 -12.40 -3.28
C ARG A 561 -0.95 -12.10 -4.37
N GLY A 562 -1.28 -12.40 -5.62
CA GLY A 562 -0.44 -12.13 -6.80
C GLY A 562 -0.78 -10.83 -7.54
N PRO A 563 -0.25 -10.65 -8.76
CA PRO A 563 -0.59 -9.50 -9.60
C PRO A 563 -2.02 -9.61 -10.12
N ARG A 564 -2.56 -8.51 -10.67
CA ARG A 564 -3.81 -8.58 -11.44
C ARG A 564 -3.57 -9.44 -12.69
N GLY A 565 -4.44 -10.44 -12.91
CA GLY A 565 -4.25 -11.49 -13.90
C GLY A 565 -5.29 -12.60 -13.73
N GLY A 566 -5.36 -13.51 -14.72
CA GLY A 566 -6.16 -14.74 -14.65
C GLY A 566 -5.35 -16.00 -14.99
N ILE A 567 -5.87 -17.16 -14.61
CA ILE A 567 -5.37 -18.49 -14.97
C ILE A 567 -6.54 -19.38 -15.38
N ILE A 568 -6.25 -20.38 -16.21
CA ILE A 568 -7.18 -21.46 -16.58
C ILE A 568 -6.49 -22.79 -16.34
N LEU A 569 -7.13 -23.70 -15.63
CA LEU A 569 -6.63 -25.03 -15.28
C LEU A 569 -7.59 -26.09 -15.81
N THR A 570 -7.03 -27.23 -16.21
CA THR A 570 -7.81 -28.43 -16.58
C THR A 570 -6.95 -29.68 -16.44
N ASN A 571 -7.61 -30.83 -16.26
CA ASN A 571 -6.98 -32.15 -16.28
C ASN A 571 -7.14 -32.88 -17.62
N ASP A 572 -7.79 -32.27 -18.60
CA ASP A 572 -8.04 -32.82 -19.93
C ASP A 572 -7.16 -32.13 -20.99
N GLU A 573 -6.36 -32.92 -21.71
CA GLU A 573 -5.44 -32.43 -22.74
C GLU A 573 -6.16 -31.82 -23.96
N ALA A 574 -7.30 -32.39 -24.35
CA ALA A 574 -8.09 -31.90 -25.48
C ALA A 574 -8.75 -30.56 -25.12
N LEU A 575 -9.22 -30.41 -23.88
CA LEU A 575 -9.72 -29.12 -23.38
C LEU A 575 -8.58 -28.09 -23.28
N SER A 576 -7.41 -28.48 -22.78
CA SER A 576 -6.22 -27.61 -22.74
C SER A 576 -5.85 -27.04 -24.12
N LYS A 577 -5.88 -27.87 -25.17
CA LYS A 577 -5.65 -27.41 -26.55
C LYS A 577 -6.70 -26.40 -27.03
N LYS A 578 -7.99 -26.63 -26.73
CA LYS A 578 -9.08 -25.70 -27.07
C LYS A 578 -8.96 -24.37 -26.32
N ILE A 579 -8.66 -24.44 -25.02
CA ILE A 579 -8.41 -23.27 -24.17
C ILE A 579 -7.26 -22.45 -24.75
N ASN A 580 -6.14 -23.08 -25.06
CA ASN A 580 -4.98 -22.39 -25.62
C ASN A 580 -5.31 -21.71 -26.95
N ALA A 581 -5.99 -22.40 -27.87
CA ALA A 581 -6.42 -21.79 -29.14
C ALA A 581 -7.37 -20.61 -28.93
N GLN A 582 -8.21 -20.65 -27.89
CA GLN A 582 -9.17 -19.60 -27.60
C GLN A 582 -8.57 -18.42 -26.82
N VAL A 583 -7.58 -18.64 -25.95
CA VAL A 583 -6.83 -17.55 -25.30
C VAL A 583 -6.06 -16.77 -26.37
N PHE A 584 -5.29 -17.48 -27.20
CA PHE A 584 -4.57 -16.90 -28.33
C PHE A 584 -4.59 -17.87 -29.53
N PRO A 585 -4.99 -17.42 -30.72
CA PRO A 585 -5.32 -16.04 -31.11
C PRO A 585 -6.80 -15.64 -30.86
N GLY A 586 -7.59 -16.43 -30.12
CA GLY A 586 -9.04 -16.22 -30.01
C GLY A 586 -9.47 -14.90 -29.36
N VAL A 587 -9.15 -14.66 -28.09
CA VAL A 587 -9.63 -13.48 -27.33
C VAL A 587 -8.55 -12.49 -26.89
N GLN A 588 -7.27 -12.84 -27.06
CA GLN A 588 -6.14 -11.98 -26.72
C GLN A 588 -5.11 -11.93 -27.85
N GLY A 589 -4.29 -10.87 -27.85
CA GLY A 589 -3.03 -10.79 -28.61
C GLY A 589 -1.83 -11.23 -27.76
N GLY A 590 -0.78 -10.40 -27.72
CA GLY A 590 0.43 -10.69 -26.93
C GLY A 590 0.19 -10.93 -25.43
N PRO A 591 0.83 -11.95 -24.82
CA PRO A 591 0.80 -12.15 -23.37
C PRO A 591 1.57 -11.04 -22.64
N LEU A 592 1.09 -10.65 -21.46
CA LEU A 592 1.77 -9.67 -20.60
C LEU A 592 2.89 -10.35 -19.81
N MET A 593 4.08 -10.45 -20.41
CA MET A 593 5.19 -11.23 -19.82
C MET A 593 5.64 -10.75 -18.44
N HIS A 594 5.57 -9.44 -18.16
CA HIS A 594 5.81 -8.87 -16.84
C HIS A 594 4.77 -9.32 -15.79
N VAL A 595 3.50 -9.46 -16.19
CA VAL A 595 2.46 -10.01 -15.31
C VAL A 595 2.66 -11.51 -15.10
N ILE A 596 3.05 -12.27 -16.14
CA ILE A 596 3.35 -13.71 -16.01
C ILE A 596 4.56 -13.92 -15.08
N ALA A 597 5.58 -13.08 -15.18
CA ALA A 597 6.70 -13.08 -14.24
C ALA A 597 6.26 -12.85 -12.80
N ALA A 598 5.43 -11.83 -12.57
CA ALA A 598 4.85 -11.55 -11.26
C ALA A 598 3.94 -12.69 -10.74
N LYS A 599 3.21 -13.38 -11.64
CA LYS A 599 2.46 -14.61 -11.29
C LYS A 599 3.42 -15.72 -10.85
N ALA A 600 4.53 -15.93 -11.57
CA ALA A 600 5.53 -16.94 -11.20
C ALA A 600 6.10 -16.70 -9.79
N VAL A 601 6.37 -15.44 -9.42
CA VAL A 601 6.81 -15.06 -8.07
C VAL A 601 5.73 -15.37 -7.03
N CYS A 602 4.49 -14.92 -7.26
CA CYS A 602 3.34 -15.23 -6.41
C CYS A 602 3.13 -16.74 -6.21
N PHE A 603 3.27 -17.54 -7.26
CA PHE A 603 3.13 -18.99 -7.15
C PHE A 603 4.25 -19.62 -6.32
N LEU A 604 5.48 -19.10 -6.40
CA LEU A 604 6.54 -19.55 -5.51
C LEU A 604 6.24 -19.21 -4.04
N GLU A 605 5.69 -18.01 -3.77
CA GLU A 605 5.25 -17.63 -2.42
C GLU A 605 4.16 -18.57 -1.90
N ALA A 606 3.22 -18.97 -2.76
CA ALA A 606 2.15 -19.91 -2.42
C ALA A 606 2.65 -21.34 -2.13
N LEU A 607 3.81 -21.71 -2.69
CA LEU A 607 4.49 -22.98 -2.41
C LEU A 607 5.30 -22.96 -1.11
N GLN A 608 5.49 -21.80 -0.47
CA GLN A 608 6.25 -21.73 0.78
C GLN A 608 5.47 -22.34 1.95
N PRO A 609 6.14 -23.00 2.92
CA PRO A 609 5.47 -23.65 4.05
C PRO A 609 4.50 -22.74 4.79
N GLY A 610 4.93 -21.51 5.12
CA GLY A 610 4.14 -20.52 5.87
C GLY A 610 2.87 -20.01 5.18
N TYR A 611 2.67 -20.32 3.90
CA TYR A 611 1.50 -19.88 3.15
C TYR A 611 0.21 -20.54 3.66
N LYS A 612 0.30 -21.79 4.12
CA LYS A 612 -0.86 -22.52 4.66
C LYS A 612 -1.36 -21.87 5.95
N GLU A 613 -0.46 -21.53 6.87
CA GLU A 613 -0.78 -20.86 8.12
C GLU A 613 -1.42 -19.49 7.86
N TYR A 614 -0.90 -18.73 6.88
CA TYR A 614 -1.50 -17.47 6.43
C TYR A 614 -2.95 -17.65 5.96
N GLN A 615 -3.23 -18.67 5.13
CA GLN A 615 -4.59 -18.93 4.64
C GLN A 615 -5.52 -19.44 5.75
N GLN A 616 -5.01 -20.22 6.70
CA GLN A 616 -5.77 -20.60 7.90
C GLN A 616 -6.11 -19.37 8.75
N GLN A 617 -5.16 -18.44 8.91
CA GLN A 617 -5.38 -17.20 9.66
C GLN A 617 -6.45 -16.32 8.99
N ILE A 618 -6.52 -16.27 7.65
CA ILE A 618 -7.60 -15.56 6.94
C ILE A 618 -8.97 -16.06 7.39
N VAL A 619 -9.15 -17.39 7.45
CA VAL A 619 -10.41 -18.03 7.85
C VAL A 619 -10.71 -17.80 9.33
N LYS A 620 -9.70 -17.90 10.22
CA LYS A 620 -9.88 -17.59 11.64
C LYS A 620 -10.31 -16.14 11.85
N ASN A 621 -9.67 -15.21 11.15
CA ASN A 621 -9.99 -13.79 11.20
C ASN A 621 -11.42 -13.52 10.69
N SER A 622 -11.83 -14.14 9.59
CA SER A 622 -13.19 -13.95 9.06
C SER A 622 -14.25 -14.49 10.02
N GLN A 623 -14.00 -15.62 10.66
CA GLN A 623 -14.87 -16.20 11.69
C GLN A 623 -14.95 -15.31 12.94
N ALA A 624 -13.81 -14.80 13.41
CA ALA A 624 -13.76 -13.90 14.58
C ALA A 624 -14.52 -12.59 14.31
N LEU A 625 -14.32 -11.98 13.14
CA LEU A 625 -15.01 -10.75 12.73
C LEU A 625 -16.52 -10.97 12.59
N ALA A 626 -16.94 -12.07 11.96
CA ALA A 626 -18.36 -12.42 11.82
C ALA A 626 -19.02 -12.68 13.18
N ALA A 627 -18.33 -13.36 14.09
CA ALA A 627 -18.82 -13.65 15.43
C ALA A 627 -18.99 -12.36 16.26
N GLU A 628 -18.01 -11.46 16.22
CA GLU A 628 -18.10 -10.19 16.96
C GLU A 628 -19.18 -9.27 16.38
N LEU A 629 -19.30 -9.16 15.06
CA LEU A 629 -20.41 -8.42 14.44
C LEU A 629 -21.78 -9.01 14.83
N SER A 630 -21.89 -10.34 14.92
CA SER A 630 -23.11 -10.99 15.40
C SER A 630 -23.40 -10.64 16.87
N HIS A 631 -22.37 -10.65 17.72
CA HIS A 631 -22.47 -10.26 19.13
C HIS A 631 -22.91 -8.80 19.30
N LEU A 632 -22.46 -7.91 18.41
CA LEU A 632 -22.87 -6.50 18.33
C LEU A 632 -24.27 -6.32 17.70
N GLY A 633 -24.97 -7.40 17.37
CA GLY A 633 -26.36 -7.40 16.90
C GLY A 633 -26.53 -7.19 15.40
N TYR A 634 -25.51 -7.46 14.59
CA TYR A 634 -25.66 -7.54 13.14
C TYR A 634 -26.06 -8.95 12.70
N ARG A 635 -26.89 -9.07 11.68
CA ARG A 635 -27.23 -10.36 11.08
C ARG A 635 -26.19 -10.73 10.03
N ILE A 636 -25.57 -11.90 10.17
CA ILE A 636 -24.67 -12.47 9.16
C ILE A 636 -25.43 -13.45 8.28
N VAL A 637 -25.43 -13.21 6.96
CA VAL A 637 -26.08 -14.08 5.97
C VAL A 637 -25.53 -15.51 6.10
N SER A 638 -26.42 -16.49 6.04
CA SER A 638 -26.19 -17.93 6.28
C SER A 638 -25.67 -18.28 7.69
N GLY A 639 -25.61 -17.31 8.61
CA GLY A 639 -25.22 -17.49 10.02
C GLY A 639 -23.71 -17.50 10.32
N GLY A 640 -22.86 -17.04 9.41
CA GLY A 640 -21.39 -17.06 9.59
C GLY A 640 -20.63 -17.28 8.28
N THR A 641 -19.38 -17.75 8.39
CA THR A 641 -18.50 -17.98 7.24
C THR A 641 -17.59 -19.20 7.42
N ASP A 642 -17.31 -19.87 6.30
CA ASP A 642 -16.36 -20.97 6.16
C ASP A 642 -15.14 -20.56 5.30
N ASN A 643 -15.08 -19.31 4.83
CA ASN A 643 -14.05 -18.82 3.92
C ASN A 643 -13.58 -17.40 4.31
N HIS A 644 -13.00 -16.64 3.38
CA HIS A 644 -12.36 -15.35 3.66
C HIS A 644 -13.30 -14.15 3.73
N LEU A 645 -14.61 -14.34 3.52
CA LEU A 645 -15.58 -13.24 3.47
C LEU A 645 -16.88 -13.53 4.23
N MET A 646 -17.63 -12.48 4.51
CA MET A 646 -18.98 -12.53 5.06
C MET A 646 -19.87 -11.46 4.41
N LEU A 647 -21.18 -11.66 4.52
CA LEU A 647 -22.20 -10.69 4.14
C LEU A 647 -22.96 -10.27 5.39
N VAL A 648 -22.98 -8.96 5.64
CA VAL A 648 -23.66 -8.35 6.78
C VAL A 648 -24.97 -7.75 6.29
N ASP A 649 -26.09 -8.22 6.83
CA ASP A 649 -27.42 -7.68 6.53
C ASP A 649 -27.68 -6.45 7.42
N LEU A 650 -27.87 -5.31 6.77
CA LEU A 650 -28.00 -4.01 7.42
C LEU A 650 -29.46 -3.58 7.58
N ARG A 651 -30.40 -4.24 6.89
CA ARG A 651 -31.83 -3.90 6.89
C ARG A 651 -32.46 -3.93 8.28
N PRO A 652 -32.16 -4.90 9.18
CA PRO A 652 -32.71 -4.90 10.54
C PRO A 652 -32.36 -3.65 11.36
N ARG A 653 -31.32 -2.90 10.96
CA ARG A 653 -30.88 -1.66 11.61
C ARG A 653 -31.34 -0.40 10.86
N GLY A 654 -32.20 -0.54 9.85
CA GLY A 654 -32.66 0.59 9.04
C GLY A 654 -31.54 1.23 8.21
N LEU A 655 -30.48 0.46 7.91
CA LEU A 655 -29.35 0.89 7.09
C LEU A 655 -29.37 0.16 5.75
N ASN A 656 -28.74 0.76 4.75
CA ASN A 656 -28.41 0.10 3.48
C ASN A 656 -26.90 0.14 3.24
N GLY A 657 -26.45 -0.64 2.25
CA GLY A 657 -25.04 -0.78 1.91
C GLY A 657 -24.37 0.52 1.52
N LYS A 658 -25.06 1.42 0.81
CA LYS A 658 -24.53 2.74 0.44
C LYS A 658 -24.23 3.60 1.67
N ILE A 659 -25.19 3.73 2.59
CA ILE A 659 -25.00 4.51 3.82
C ILE A 659 -23.84 3.91 4.63
N ALA A 660 -23.80 2.59 4.78
CA ALA A 660 -22.74 1.94 5.54
C ALA A 660 -21.35 2.13 4.91
N SER A 661 -21.21 1.92 3.59
CA SER A 661 -19.91 2.11 2.93
C SER A 661 -19.42 3.55 3.03
N GLU A 662 -20.28 4.54 2.79
CA GLU A 662 -19.90 5.97 2.86
C GLU A 662 -19.54 6.39 4.29
N THR A 663 -20.28 5.89 5.29
CA THR A 663 -19.98 6.15 6.71
C THR A 663 -18.63 5.56 7.12
N LEU A 664 -18.37 4.32 6.71
CA LEU A 664 -17.14 3.61 7.06
C LEU A 664 -15.92 4.20 6.35
N ASP A 665 -16.05 4.67 5.11
CA ASP A 665 -14.97 5.36 4.40
C ASP A 665 -14.54 6.65 5.13
N HIS A 666 -15.49 7.43 5.67
CA HIS A 666 -15.17 8.59 6.51
C HIS A 666 -14.40 8.18 7.78
N ALA A 667 -14.74 7.04 8.37
CA ALA A 667 -14.03 6.47 9.52
C ALA A 667 -12.70 5.76 9.15
N GLY A 668 -12.28 5.76 7.89
CA GLY A 668 -11.04 5.11 7.43
C GLY A 668 -11.14 3.59 7.27
N ILE A 669 -12.35 3.04 7.14
CA ILE A 669 -12.61 1.60 6.97
C ILE A 669 -13.25 1.38 5.60
N THR A 670 -12.55 0.70 4.71
CA THR A 670 -12.98 0.55 3.33
C THR A 670 -13.65 -0.80 3.12
N VAL A 671 -14.96 -0.78 2.80
CA VAL A 671 -15.81 -1.95 2.53
C VAL A 671 -16.53 -1.77 1.19
N ASN A 672 -17.17 -2.83 0.68
CA ASN A 672 -18.07 -2.69 -0.46
C ASN A 672 -19.54 -2.92 -0.09
N LYS A 673 -20.43 -2.03 -0.56
CA LYS A 673 -21.87 -2.32 -0.57
C LYS A 673 -22.17 -3.55 -1.42
N ASN A 674 -23.15 -4.33 -1.01
CA ASN A 674 -23.50 -5.59 -1.68
C ASN A 674 -25.00 -5.86 -1.54
N GLY A 675 -25.61 -6.41 -2.59
CA GLY A 675 -26.91 -7.08 -2.43
C GLY A 675 -26.75 -8.35 -1.59
N ILE A 676 -27.81 -8.78 -0.92
CA ILE A 676 -27.83 -10.05 -0.17
C ILE A 676 -28.92 -10.96 -0.73
N PRO A 677 -28.89 -12.28 -0.46
CA PRO A 677 -29.99 -13.15 -0.85
C PRO A 677 -31.34 -12.62 -0.36
N PHE A 678 -32.35 -12.65 -1.25
CA PHE A 678 -33.70 -12.15 -0.96
C PHE A 678 -33.71 -10.68 -0.50
N ASP A 679 -32.88 -9.88 -1.16
CA ASP A 679 -32.81 -8.44 -0.90
C ASP A 679 -34.14 -7.77 -1.23
N THR A 680 -34.60 -6.92 -0.32
CA THR A 680 -35.78 -6.08 -0.49
C THR A 680 -35.40 -4.65 -0.82
N GLU A 681 -34.11 -4.32 -0.72
CA GLU A 681 -33.56 -3.01 -1.02
C GLU A 681 -33.28 -2.86 -2.53
N LYS A 682 -33.23 -1.63 -3.02
CA LYS A 682 -32.86 -1.36 -4.41
C LYS A 682 -31.43 -1.83 -4.69
N ILE A 683 -31.22 -2.46 -5.85
CA ILE A 683 -29.90 -2.96 -6.31
C ILE A 683 -28.80 -1.89 -6.25
N THR A 684 -29.13 -0.62 -6.52
CA THR A 684 -28.18 0.50 -6.49
C THR A 684 -27.71 0.87 -5.08
N LEU A 685 -28.47 0.49 -4.05
CA LEU A 685 -28.18 0.75 -2.64
C LEU A 685 -27.59 -0.50 -1.95
N GLY A 686 -28.18 -1.67 -2.21
CA GLY A 686 -27.87 -2.96 -1.59
C GLY A 686 -28.32 -3.04 -0.14
N GLY A 687 -28.87 -4.18 0.29
CA GLY A 687 -29.33 -4.41 1.66
C GLY A 687 -28.20 -4.69 2.66
N GLY A 688 -26.96 -4.85 2.20
CA GLY A 688 -25.83 -5.20 3.05
C GLY A 688 -24.48 -4.67 2.60
N ILE A 689 -23.45 -5.09 3.33
CA ILE A 689 -22.04 -4.92 2.95
C ILE A 689 -21.34 -6.28 2.91
N ARG A 690 -20.35 -6.39 2.02
CA ARG A 690 -19.45 -7.54 1.95
C ARG A 690 -18.10 -7.16 2.54
N ILE A 691 -17.65 -7.98 3.48
CA ILE A 691 -16.43 -7.78 4.25
C ILE A 691 -15.55 -9.01 4.03
N GLY A 692 -14.25 -8.82 3.81
CA GLY A 692 -13.29 -9.91 3.77
C GLY A 692 -11.99 -9.57 4.49
N THR A 693 -11.30 -10.62 4.93
CA THR A 693 -10.11 -10.52 5.79
C THR A 693 -8.74 -10.73 5.12
N PRO A 694 -8.56 -11.01 3.80
CA PRO A 694 -7.22 -11.20 3.23
C PRO A 694 -6.25 -10.05 3.46
N ALA A 695 -6.63 -8.81 3.15
CA ALA A 695 -5.75 -7.65 3.20
C ALA A 695 -5.22 -7.37 4.63
N VAL A 696 -6.12 -7.31 5.63
CA VAL A 696 -5.75 -7.13 7.04
C VAL A 696 -4.91 -8.30 7.58
N THR A 697 -5.18 -9.52 7.14
CA THR A 697 -4.39 -10.70 7.54
C THR A 697 -2.98 -10.65 6.95
N THR A 698 -2.83 -10.18 5.70
CA THR A 698 -1.51 -9.98 5.09
C THR A 698 -0.65 -8.98 5.87
N ARG A 699 -1.26 -7.94 6.46
CA ARG A 699 -0.55 -7.00 7.34
C ARG A 699 -0.15 -7.60 8.70
N GLY A 700 -0.65 -8.79 9.04
CA GLY A 700 -0.32 -9.51 10.27
C GLY A 700 -1.39 -9.45 11.37
N MET A 701 -2.55 -8.85 11.11
CA MET A 701 -3.64 -8.77 12.08
C MET A 701 -4.24 -10.14 12.39
N LYS A 702 -4.69 -10.34 13.64
CA LYS A 702 -5.26 -11.60 14.14
C LYS A 702 -6.64 -11.39 14.73
N GLU A 703 -7.16 -12.41 15.40
CA GLU A 703 -8.54 -12.47 15.91
C GLU A 703 -8.89 -11.32 16.86
N ASP A 704 -7.93 -10.83 17.66
CA ASP A 704 -8.18 -9.73 18.60
C ASP A 704 -8.33 -8.39 17.86
N GLU A 705 -7.52 -8.13 16.84
CA GLU A 705 -7.73 -6.98 15.96
C GLU A 705 -9.06 -7.07 15.20
N MET A 706 -9.53 -8.28 14.85
CA MET A 706 -10.83 -8.44 14.20
C MET A 706 -11.99 -8.01 15.12
N LYS A 707 -11.90 -8.28 16.42
CA LYS A 707 -12.89 -7.79 17.39
C LYS A 707 -12.87 -6.26 17.49
N GLN A 708 -11.68 -5.68 17.52
CA GLN A 708 -11.51 -4.22 17.54
C GLN A 708 -12.08 -3.57 16.26
N ILE A 709 -11.84 -4.17 15.09
CA ILE A 709 -12.42 -3.72 13.82
C ILE A 709 -13.95 -3.81 13.84
N ALA A 710 -14.53 -4.87 14.38
CA ALA A 710 -15.98 -5.01 14.52
C ALA A 710 -16.56 -3.87 15.39
N GLN A 711 -15.87 -3.51 16.47
CA GLN A 711 -16.26 -2.38 17.34
C GLN A 711 -16.20 -1.06 16.59
N PHE A 712 -15.13 -0.78 15.84
CA PHE A 712 -15.05 0.43 15.02
C PHE A 712 -16.17 0.51 13.97
N ILE A 713 -16.48 -0.60 13.31
CA ILE A 713 -17.61 -0.68 12.36
C ILE A 713 -18.92 -0.34 13.08
N HIS A 714 -19.16 -0.94 14.24
CA HIS A 714 -20.37 -0.72 15.01
C HIS A 714 -20.51 0.74 15.46
N GLU A 715 -19.48 1.29 16.10
CA GLU A 715 -19.46 2.67 16.60
C GLU A 715 -19.66 3.70 15.48
N ALA A 716 -19.03 3.48 14.32
CA ALA A 716 -19.17 4.35 13.16
C ALA A 716 -20.62 4.36 12.64
N LEU A 717 -21.24 3.18 12.49
CA LEU A 717 -22.61 3.08 11.97
C LEU A 717 -23.67 3.63 12.94
N GLU A 718 -23.48 3.47 14.25
CA GLU A 718 -24.33 4.07 15.28
C GLU A 718 -24.21 5.61 15.33
N ASN A 719 -23.02 6.15 15.01
CA ASN A 719 -22.74 7.58 15.08
C ASN A 719 -22.59 8.24 13.69
N ARG A 720 -23.18 7.66 12.65
CA ARG A 720 -23.06 8.11 11.25
C ARG A 720 -23.38 9.58 10.99
N GLU A 721 -24.25 10.18 11.80
CA GLU A 721 -24.66 11.60 11.70
C GLU A 721 -23.74 12.55 12.49
N LYS A 722 -22.65 12.04 13.10
CA LYS A 722 -21.72 12.81 13.96
C LYS A 722 -20.30 12.78 13.38
N PRO A 723 -19.96 13.70 12.46
CA PRO A 723 -18.65 13.74 11.81
C PRO A 723 -17.47 13.75 12.77
N GLN A 724 -17.61 14.41 13.93
CA GLN A 724 -16.56 14.48 14.94
C GLN A 724 -16.24 13.11 15.55
N VAL A 725 -17.25 12.24 15.69
CA VAL A 725 -17.05 10.87 16.20
C VAL A 725 -16.38 10.02 15.12
N LEU A 726 -16.79 10.14 13.85
CA LEU A 726 -16.15 9.43 12.74
C LEU A 726 -14.67 9.79 12.59
N GLU A 727 -14.31 11.06 12.81
CA GLU A 727 -12.90 11.49 12.81
C GLU A 727 -12.11 10.88 13.98
N ILE A 728 -12.68 10.78 15.18
CA ILE A 728 -12.03 10.09 16.30
C ILE A 728 -11.79 8.61 15.96
N ILE A 729 -12.79 7.93 15.39
CA ILE A 729 -12.64 6.54 14.94
C ILE A 729 -11.55 6.44 13.86
N ARG A 730 -11.50 7.38 12.92
CA ARG A 730 -10.46 7.44 11.89
C ARG A 730 -9.06 7.52 12.50
N GLN A 731 -8.85 8.33 13.54
CA GLN A 731 -7.57 8.40 14.23
C GLN A 731 -7.23 7.09 14.95
N ASN A 732 -8.21 6.43 15.55
CA ASN A 732 -8.01 5.11 16.17
C ASN A 732 -7.69 4.02 15.14
N VAL A 733 -8.29 4.10 13.95
CA VAL A 733 -8.02 3.22 12.80
C VAL A 733 -6.58 3.41 12.31
N ILE A 734 -6.13 4.66 12.16
CA ILE A 734 -4.74 4.98 11.80
C ILE A 734 -3.78 4.39 12.85
N ALA A 735 -4.03 4.64 14.13
CA ALA A 735 -3.19 4.12 15.23
C ALA A 735 -3.16 2.59 15.27
N LEU A 736 -4.27 1.91 14.96
CA LEU A 736 -4.28 0.45 14.83
C LEU A 736 -3.37 -0.01 13.68
N ASN A 737 -3.50 0.61 12.51
CA ASN A 737 -2.73 0.25 11.32
C ASN A 737 -1.22 0.55 11.45
N GLU A 738 -0.82 1.58 12.17
CA GLU A 738 0.61 1.90 12.42
C GLU A 738 1.35 0.77 13.15
N ARG A 739 0.63 -0.12 13.85
CA ARG A 739 1.20 -1.31 14.50
C ARG A 739 1.60 -2.40 13.51
N PHE A 740 1.16 -2.32 12.25
CA PHE A 740 1.31 -3.37 11.24
C PHE A 740 1.95 -2.84 9.95
N PRO A 741 2.96 -3.52 9.39
CA PRO A 741 3.59 -3.09 8.14
C PRO A 741 2.62 -3.19 6.95
N LEU A 742 2.87 -2.38 5.92
CA LEU A 742 2.30 -2.56 4.58
C LEU A 742 3.34 -3.31 3.71
N PRO A 743 3.01 -4.52 3.17
CA PRO A 743 3.95 -5.37 2.44
C PRO A 743 4.44 -4.90 1.06
#